data_AF-A0AAV7JS11-F1
#
_entry.id   AF-A0AAV7JS11-F1
#
_cell.length_a   1.000
_cell.length_b   1.000
_cell.length_c   1.000
_cell.angle_alpha   90.00
_cell.angle_beta   90.00
_cell.angle_gamma   90.00
#
_symmetry.space_group_name_H-M   'P 1'
#
loop_
_entity.id
_entity.type
_entity.pdbx_description
1 polymer ?
#
loop_
_entity_poly.entity_id
_entity_poly.type
_entity_poly.pdbx_seq_one_letter_code
_entity_poly.pdbx_strand_id
1 'polypeptide(L)'
;MSCFVFTKYTNLNTIFIAGLLCHIAIFLFHAKDNTFFNPLTSIHYNPSALLETFLPTISTTIEPLTIEMNQNVSPSKAHPHYSSHSTPTHNTRSKRVLHALGDPLERSDILPTGIRNISAISVALLRVIIHSIFTYTLQTLNRGCPSNITQLVECTEPRTCSKYFFLHLIQDIRDVTSITNTTFEEAVLIVHILIDRLFTIIPDKHNSALPVLQTECDLIRWEEMFEDTFVSKLDVFNNDNVLREKMLTIFNQSKDCDTKLLRIFFEEEGKDFSSKLWRHRNIISYDHLLQVFTCQNLYESKKYPILEKFLKEQPLLAATKYIPEFVKLLKNLTHMRTAVSNNNKKVQDMFISDFIQFILEEKRDSYNDYINHLTSLTITCTQLLEERHIIDAYYPGMGVIHYITNNNTRIGQLLSTSHQKGILTSLINLLVNIHNSFISKYTESYPESRPERSIPLSLVTPHQLINYTDQLDNLILSNATHSFRVGEGRLVKYDFIGIQREFCDRFMFNKPSIENDLDLGLTELTQLRLFDNLKLIQINIQQEEVSEYIWNSIKAELNGSADISGIISLIELVISFVSFGKQKSLQTITQYMHEVLKYPNNKCLIGPDVDDQCYPKHLLSLWQKLSVFRAKLLPRFYKFSHLPNCYSTELDTSQCKTLKNGLETKYINDILDLLYCFIKFNLHSQTEVATPPTHNENLQRSLCEFSKWNLILPQDDQYIKIVIPESFLVCHTVSTWNILIEYSKQMQA
;
A
#
# COMPACT_ATOMS: atom_id res chain seq x y z
N MET A 1 -28.72 -32.99 -26.05
CA MET A 1 -30.03 -32.32 -25.97
C MET A 1 -30.91 -32.99 -24.91
N SER A 2 -30.51 -32.94 -23.64
CA SER A 2 -31.40 -33.18 -22.50
C SER A 2 -30.77 -32.58 -21.23
N CYS A 3 -31.57 -31.76 -20.55
CA CYS A 3 -31.33 -31.14 -19.23
C CYS A 3 -30.39 -29.92 -19.16
N PHE A 4 -30.76 -28.81 -19.82
CA PHE A 4 -30.38 -27.47 -19.36
C PHE A 4 -31.45 -26.93 -18.41
N VAL A 5 -31.15 -26.87 -17.11
CA VAL A 5 -32.01 -26.21 -16.12
C VAL A 5 -31.70 -24.72 -16.12
N PHE A 6 -32.24 -23.98 -17.09
CA PHE A 6 -32.29 -22.51 -17.10
C PHE A 6 -33.70 -21.97 -16.84
N THR A 7 -34.51 -22.68 -16.05
CA THR A 7 -35.94 -22.37 -15.87
C THR A 7 -36.26 -21.20 -14.92
N LYS A 8 -35.32 -20.30 -14.62
CA LYS A 8 -35.63 -19.11 -13.79
C LYS A 8 -35.02 -17.76 -14.20
N TYR A 9 -34.29 -17.69 -15.32
CA TYR A 9 -33.80 -16.41 -15.86
C TYR A 9 -34.12 -16.35 -17.37
N THR A 10 -35.37 -16.04 -17.70
CA THR A 10 -35.80 -15.67 -19.05
C THR A 10 -35.31 -14.26 -19.36
N ASN A 11 -34.03 -14.13 -19.71
CA ASN A 11 -33.43 -12.90 -20.21
C ASN A 11 -32.66 -13.25 -21.49
N LEU A 12 -32.71 -12.43 -22.55
CA LEU A 12 -32.09 -12.76 -23.85
C LEU A 12 -30.61 -13.17 -23.71
N ASN A 13 -29.89 -12.57 -22.76
CA ASN A 13 -28.49 -12.86 -22.48
C ASN A 13 -28.23 -14.34 -22.14
N THR A 14 -29.18 -15.05 -21.52
CA THR A 14 -28.98 -16.47 -21.16
C THR A 14 -28.96 -17.39 -22.38
N ILE A 15 -29.65 -17.01 -23.46
CA ILE A 15 -29.66 -17.77 -24.73
C ILE A 15 -28.31 -17.63 -25.42
N PHE A 16 -27.76 -16.42 -25.50
CA PHE A 16 -26.44 -16.17 -26.08
C PHE A 16 -25.34 -16.88 -25.30
N ILE A 17 -25.40 -16.86 -23.97
CA ILE A 17 -24.44 -17.61 -23.13
C ILE A 17 -24.58 -19.12 -23.36
N ALA A 18 -25.79 -19.67 -23.49
CA ALA A 18 -25.96 -21.08 -23.79
C ALA A 18 -25.32 -21.47 -25.13
N GLY A 19 -25.47 -20.65 -26.17
CA GLY A 19 -24.79 -20.82 -27.46
C GLY A 19 -23.27 -20.80 -27.33
N LEU A 20 -22.73 -19.86 -26.54
CA LEU A 20 -21.30 -19.76 -26.24
C LEU A 20 -20.78 -21.02 -25.52
N LEU A 21 -21.50 -21.50 -24.49
CA LEU A 21 -21.12 -22.71 -23.75
C LEU A 21 -21.13 -23.95 -24.65
N CYS A 22 -22.06 -24.05 -25.60
CA CYS A 22 -22.04 -25.11 -26.61
C CYS A 22 -20.80 -25.03 -27.51
N HIS A 23 -20.40 -23.83 -27.94
CA HIS A 23 -19.19 -23.66 -28.76
C HIS A 23 -17.91 -24.01 -27.98
N ILE A 24 -17.85 -23.63 -26.70
CA ILE A 24 -16.76 -24.01 -25.78
C ILE A 24 -16.69 -25.53 -25.59
N ALA A 25 -17.82 -26.22 -25.48
CA ALA A 25 -17.84 -27.67 -25.39
C ALA A 25 -17.20 -28.34 -26.61
N ILE A 26 -17.51 -27.84 -27.81
CA ILE A 26 -16.90 -28.32 -29.06
C ILE A 26 -15.39 -27.98 -29.05
N PHE A 27 -15.02 -26.79 -28.57
CA PHE A 27 -13.61 -26.37 -28.49
C PHE A 27 -12.80 -27.29 -27.60
N LEU A 28 -13.29 -27.57 -26.39
CA LEU A 28 -12.63 -28.49 -25.46
C LEU A 28 -12.43 -29.88 -26.06
N PHE A 29 -13.42 -30.39 -26.82
CA PHE A 29 -13.33 -31.69 -27.46
C PHE A 29 -12.19 -31.76 -28.50
N HIS A 30 -12.04 -30.75 -29.34
CA HIS A 30 -10.99 -30.72 -30.37
C HIS A 30 -9.62 -30.27 -29.82
N ALA A 31 -9.60 -29.42 -28.80
CA ALA A 31 -8.37 -28.89 -28.20
C ALA A 31 -7.67 -29.90 -27.27
N LYS A 32 -8.32 -31.02 -26.92
CA LYS A 32 -7.82 -32.00 -25.94
C LYS A 32 -6.42 -32.52 -26.24
N ASP A 33 -6.08 -32.70 -27.50
CA ASP A 33 -4.78 -33.25 -27.93
C ASP A 33 -3.74 -32.17 -28.26
N ASN A 34 -4.09 -30.89 -28.11
CA ASN A 34 -3.19 -29.77 -28.38
C ASN A 34 -2.56 -29.26 -27.08
N THR A 35 -1.23 -29.41 -26.98
CA THR A 35 -0.45 -29.02 -25.81
C THR A 35 -0.53 -27.52 -25.49
N PHE A 36 -0.71 -26.66 -26.49
CA PHE A 36 -0.86 -25.22 -26.28
C PHE A 36 -2.13 -24.89 -25.48
N PHE A 37 -3.19 -25.67 -25.67
CA PHE A 37 -4.48 -25.46 -24.98
C PHE A 37 -4.59 -26.23 -23.66
N ASN A 38 -3.56 -26.96 -23.22
CA ASN A 38 -3.53 -27.66 -21.93
C ASN A 38 -3.94 -26.78 -20.73
N PRO A 39 -3.52 -25.50 -20.62
CA PRO A 39 -3.96 -24.65 -19.52
C PRO A 39 -5.49 -24.44 -19.47
N LEU A 40 -6.16 -24.48 -20.62
CA LEU A 40 -7.61 -24.32 -20.73
C LEU A 40 -8.34 -25.67 -20.63
N THR A 41 -7.82 -26.72 -21.28
CA THR A 41 -8.46 -28.05 -21.31
C THR A 41 -8.32 -28.80 -19.99
N SER A 42 -7.25 -28.54 -19.23
CA SER A 42 -7.05 -29.10 -17.88
C SER A 42 -8.15 -28.68 -16.91
N ILE A 43 -8.75 -27.50 -17.08
CA ILE A 43 -9.88 -27.05 -16.26
C ILE A 43 -11.04 -28.06 -16.31
N HIS A 44 -11.31 -28.62 -17.49
CA HIS A 44 -12.38 -29.58 -17.70
C HIS A 44 -11.94 -31.04 -17.48
N TYR A 45 -10.80 -31.44 -18.07
CA TYR A 45 -10.38 -32.85 -18.10
C TYR A 45 -9.49 -33.29 -16.94
N ASN A 46 -8.79 -32.36 -16.28
CA ASN A 46 -7.90 -32.67 -15.15
C ASN A 46 -7.90 -31.55 -14.09
N PRO A 47 -9.03 -31.32 -13.40
CA PRO A 47 -9.15 -30.24 -12.41
C PRO A 47 -8.21 -30.41 -11.20
N SER A 48 -7.63 -31.60 -10.99
CA SER A 48 -6.58 -31.81 -9.98
C SER A 48 -5.25 -31.13 -10.28
N ALA A 49 -4.89 -31.00 -11.56
CA ALA A 49 -3.66 -30.31 -11.95
C ALA A 49 -3.71 -28.79 -11.63
N LEU A 50 -4.92 -28.21 -11.52
CA LEU A 50 -5.11 -26.77 -11.28
C LEU A 50 -4.50 -26.28 -9.95
N LEU A 51 -4.35 -27.15 -8.95
CA LEU A 51 -3.74 -26.79 -7.66
C LEU A 51 -2.22 -26.58 -7.74
N GLU A 52 -1.61 -27.01 -8.84
CA GLU A 52 -0.16 -26.98 -9.06
C GLU A 52 0.24 -26.10 -10.26
N THR A 53 -0.73 -25.39 -10.85
CA THR A 53 -0.53 -24.55 -12.03
C THR A 53 -1.05 -23.14 -11.82
N PHE A 54 -0.38 -22.16 -12.43
CA PHE A 54 -0.90 -20.80 -12.54
C PHE A 54 -2.08 -20.75 -13.52
N LEU A 55 -3.13 -20.03 -13.13
CA LEU A 55 -4.27 -19.73 -14.00
C LEU A 55 -3.97 -18.44 -14.80
N PRO A 56 -4.26 -18.41 -16.12
CA PRO A 56 -4.11 -17.20 -16.91
C PRO A 56 -4.96 -16.05 -16.38
N THR A 57 -4.48 -14.81 -16.52
CA THR A 57 -5.13 -13.56 -16.07
C THR A 57 -5.28 -13.39 -14.55
N ILE A 58 -4.60 -14.21 -13.73
CA ILE A 58 -4.63 -14.15 -12.25
C ILE A 58 -3.26 -13.71 -11.67
N SER A 59 -3.27 -13.11 -10.47
CA SER A 59 -2.09 -12.61 -9.77
C SER A 59 -1.24 -13.72 -9.12
N THR A 60 0.09 -13.57 -9.17
CA THR A 60 1.10 -14.51 -8.68
C THR A 60 1.64 -14.18 -7.28
N THR A 61 1.38 -12.97 -6.77
CA THR A 61 2.02 -12.39 -5.56
C THR A 61 1.37 -12.76 -4.22
N ILE A 62 0.39 -13.67 -4.19
CA ILE A 62 -0.27 -14.08 -2.94
C ILE A 62 0.66 -15.04 -2.18
N GLU A 63 1.44 -14.50 -1.24
CA GLU A 63 2.04 -15.30 -0.16
C GLU A 63 0.93 -15.82 0.77
N PRO A 64 1.09 -17.05 1.31
CA PRO A 64 0.09 -17.64 2.17
C PRO A 64 -0.11 -16.85 3.47
N LEU A 65 -1.35 -16.47 3.75
CA LEU A 65 -1.80 -15.97 5.06
C LEU A 65 -1.36 -16.92 6.17
N THR A 66 -0.34 -16.55 6.95
CA THR A 66 -0.09 -17.09 8.28
C THR A 66 -0.98 -16.33 9.26
N ILE A 67 -2.20 -16.83 9.46
CA ILE A 67 -3.01 -16.39 10.59
C ILE A 67 -2.39 -17.00 11.86
N GLU A 68 -1.52 -16.25 12.53
CA GLU A 68 -1.22 -16.54 13.94
C GLU A 68 -2.47 -16.22 14.76
N MET A 69 -3.30 -17.24 14.97
CA MET A 69 -4.35 -17.17 15.97
C MET A 69 -3.70 -17.14 17.36
N ASN A 70 -3.64 -15.95 17.95
CA ASN A 70 -3.46 -15.74 19.38
C ASN A 70 -4.57 -16.49 20.14
N GLN A 71 -4.28 -17.71 20.61
CA GLN A 71 -5.06 -18.38 21.65
C GLN A 71 -4.28 -18.31 22.97
N ASN A 72 -4.72 -17.43 23.85
CA ASN A 72 -4.24 -17.35 25.22
C ASN A 72 -5.09 -18.24 26.15
N VAL A 73 -4.39 -19.17 26.82
CA VAL A 73 -4.56 -19.67 28.21
C VAL A 73 -5.78 -20.57 28.50
N SER A 74 -5.60 -21.85 28.88
CA SER A 74 -5.49 -22.33 30.28
C SER A 74 -5.18 -23.86 30.38
N PRO A 75 -4.72 -24.39 31.54
CA PRO A 75 -3.76 -25.51 31.61
C PRO A 75 -4.28 -26.83 32.23
N SER A 76 -3.72 -27.99 31.86
CA SER A 76 -3.67 -29.17 32.75
C SER A 76 -2.61 -30.25 32.37
N LYS A 77 -1.59 -30.34 33.23
CA LYS A 77 -0.91 -31.53 33.82
C LYS A 77 -0.56 -32.80 33.00
N ALA A 78 0.75 -33.09 33.04
CA ALA A 78 1.42 -34.35 33.47
C ALA A 78 2.04 -35.32 32.42
N HIS A 79 3.39 -35.28 32.41
CA HIS A 79 4.39 -36.37 32.36
C HIS A 79 4.80 -37.08 31.04
N PRO A 80 6.06 -37.57 30.98
CA PRO A 80 6.91 -37.51 29.79
C PRO A 80 7.22 -38.89 29.19
N HIS A 81 7.50 -38.97 27.89
CA HIS A 81 8.29 -40.08 27.34
C HIS A 81 9.12 -39.66 26.11
N TYR A 82 10.29 -40.29 26.04
CA TYR A 82 11.46 -40.04 25.22
C TYR A 82 11.28 -40.30 23.71
N SER A 83 11.98 -39.46 22.94
CA SER A 83 12.69 -39.71 21.67
C SER A 83 11.99 -40.41 20.49
N SER A 84 11.87 -39.68 19.37
CA SER A 84 12.57 -40.06 18.13
C SER A 84 12.59 -38.87 17.17
N HIS A 85 13.76 -38.66 16.54
CA HIS A 85 13.97 -37.67 15.50
C HIS A 85 12.98 -37.87 14.35
N SER A 86 12.11 -36.88 14.15
CA SER A 86 11.41 -36.66 12.89
C SER A 86 11.85 -35.31 12.36
N THR A 87 12.46 -35.35 11.18
CA THR A 87 12.69 -34.21 10.31
C THR A 87 11.36 -33.47 10.10
N PRO A 88 11.32 -32.12 10.14
CA PRO A 88 10.08 -31.39 9.93
C PRO A 88 9.69 -31.52 8.46
N THR A 89 8.72 -32.37 8.19
CA THR A 89 7.99 -32.35 6.92
C THR A 89 7.19 -31.04 6.90
N HIS A 90 7.74 -30.05 6.19
CA HIS A 90 6.98 -28.88 5.74
C HIS A 90 5.78 -29.36 4.92
N ASN A 91 4.62 -29.51 5.56
CA ASN A 91 3.37 -29.75 4.86
C ASN A 91 2.17 -29.09 5.55
N THR A 92 2.37 -27.92 6.14
CA THR A 92 1.29 -26.95 6.41
C THR A 92 1.11 -26.08 5.17
N ARG A 93 0.55 -26.68 4.10
CA ARG A 93 0.18 -25.96 2.87
C ARG A 93 -1.04 -25.08 3.19
N SER A 94 -0.77 -23.83 3.57
CA SER A 94 -1.79 -22.77 3.67
C SER A 94 -2.57 -22.70 2.34
N LYS A 95 -3.90 -22.52 2.42
CA LYS A 95 -4.80 -22.48 1.25
C LYS A 95 -4.38 -21.34 0.33
N ARG A 96 -3.77 -21.67 -0.81
CA ARG A 96 -3.54 -20.72 -1.90
C ARG A 96 -4.85 -20.55 -2.65
N VAL A 97 -5.49 -19.39 -2.53
CA VAL A 97 -6.64 -19.02 -3.35
C VAL A 97 -6.11 -18.78 -4.76
N LEU A 98 -6.43 -19.68 -5.68
CA LEU A 98 -5.87 -19.67 -7.04
C LEU A 98 -6.73 -18.84 -8.00
N HIS A 99 -7.95 -18.46 -7.63
CA HIS A 99 -8.82 -17.55 -8.37
C HIS A 99 -9.27 -16.40 -7.44
N ALA A 100 -8.56 -15.27 -7.53
CA ALA A 100 -8.69 -14.13 -6.64
C ALA A 100 -9.26 -12.90 -7.36
N LEU A 101 -10.47 -13.01 -7.94
CA LEU A 101 -11.15 -11.89 -8.62
C LEU A 101 -12.24 -11.20 -7.78
N GLY A 102 -12.37 -11.54 -6.49
CA GLY A 102 -13.33 -10.91 -5.56
C GLY A 102 -14.80 -11.19 -5.91
N ASP A 103 -15.72 -10.34 -5.42
CA ASP A 103 -17.15 -10.40 -5.74
C ASP A 103 -17.42 -9.85 -7.15
N PRO A 104 -18.12 -10.58 -8.04
CA PRO A 104 -18.46 -10.11 -9.38
C PRO A 104 -19.28 -8.80 -9.40
N LEU A 105 -20.04 -8.49 -8.34
CA LEU A 105 -20.85 -7.26 -8.28
C LEU A 105 -20.00 -6.03 -8.01
N GLU A 106 -18.89 -6.17 -7.28
CA GLU A 106 -17.95 -5.08 -6.97
C GLU A 106 -17.04 -4.73 -8.16
N ARG A 107 -16.97 -5.60 -9.17
CA ARG A 107 -16.25 -5.36 -10.44
C ARG A 107 -17.01 -4.50 -11.44
N SER A 108 -18.29 -4.22 -11.21
CA SER A 108 -19.18 -3.66 -12.25
C SER A 108 -18.81 -2.27 -12.76
N ASP A 109 -18.01 -1.50 -12.00
CA ASP A 109 -17.65 -0.11 -12.33
C ASP A 109 -16.21 0.06 -12.87
N ILE A 110 -15.42 -1.01 -12.97
CA ILE A 110 -13.98 -0.93 -13.31
C ILE A 110 -13.68 -1.87 -14.47
N LEU A 111 -13.30 -1.30 -15.62
CA LEU A 111 -12.88 -2.08 -16.78
C LEU A 111 -11.55 -2.82 -16.50
N PRO A 112 -11.34 -4.04 -17.05
CA PRO A 112 -10.08 -4.75 -16.94
C PRO A 112 -8.93 -3.93 -17.54
N THR A 113 -7.81 -3.83 -16.82
CA THR A 113 -6.58 -3.29 -17.42
C THR A 113 -5.74 -4.39 -18.06
N GLY A 114 -4.83 -4.00 -18.97
CA GLY A 114 -3.85 -4.94 -19.52
C GLY A 114 -2.96 -5.48 -18.40
N ILE A 115 -2.83 -6.79 -18.31
CA ILE A 115 -2.02 -7.47 -17.29
C ILE A 115 -0.70 -7.87 -17.93
N ARG A 116 0.42 -7.59 -17.26
CA ARG A 116 1.78 -7.92 -17.74
C ARG A 116 2.03 -7.36 -19.15
N ASN A 117 2.01 -8.21 -20.17
CA ASN A 117 2.29 -7.88 -21.57
C ASN A 117 1.10 -8.12 -22.52
N ILE A 118 -0.10 -8.40 -21.99
CA ILE A 118 -1.30 -8.60 -22.80
C ILE A 118 -2.27 -7.41 -22.68
N SER A 119 -3.03 -7.17 -23.74
CA SER A 119 -3.96 -6.02 -23.82
C SER A 119 -5.21 -6.24 -22.95
N ALA A 120 -5.88 -5.15 -22.58
CA ALA A 120 -7.13 -5.20 -21.80
C ALA A 120 -8.21 -6.07 -22.48
N ILE A 121 -8.30 -5.99 -23.81
CA ILE A 121 -9.24 -6.81 -24.59
C ILE A 121 -8.87 -8.29 -24.53
N SER A 122 -7.59 -8.65 -24.58
CA SER A 122 -7.15 -10.04 -24.41
C SER A 122 -7.44 -10.59 -23.02
N VAL A 123 -7.24 -9.78 -21.97
CA VAL A 123 -7.60 -10.16 -20.60
C VAL A 123 -9.09 -10.45 -20.53
N ALA A 124 -9.95 -9.56 -21.04
CA ALA A 124 -11.40 -9.75 -21.04
C ALA A 124 -11.82 -11.01 -21.82
N LEU A 125 -11.31 -11.21 -23.04
CA LEU A 125 -11.62 -12.37 -23.87
C LEU A 125 -11.14 -13.70 -23.24
N LEU A 126 -9.93 -13.71 -22.66
CA LEU A 126 -9.41 -14.88 -21.95
C LEU A 126 -10.26 -15.22 -20.72
N ARG A 127 -10.65 -14.21 -19.91
CA ARG A 127 -11.54 -14.40 -18.76
C ARG A 127 -12.90 -14.97 -19.19
N VAL A 128 -13.48 -14.47 -20.29
CA VAL A 128 -14.72 -15.04 -20.86
C VAL A 128 -14.54 -16.52 -21.21
N ILE A 129 -13.45 -16.91 -21.86
CA ILE A 129 -13.18 -18.32 -22.21
C ILE A 129 -13.02 -19.16 -20.94
N ILE A 130 -12.19 -18.72 -19.99
CA ILE A 130 -11.91 -19.44 -18.75
C ILE A 130 -13.17 -19.63 -17.92
N HIS A 131 -13.95 -18.56 -17.68
CA HIS A 131 -15.20 -18.65 -16.93
C HIS A 131 -16.30 -19.42 -17.67
N SER A 132 -16.29 -19.40 -19.01
CA SER A 132 -17.16 -20.29 -19.80
C SER A 132 -16.80 -21.76 -19.59
N ILE A 133 -15.51 -22.10 -19.57
CA ILE A 133 -15.04 -23.48 -19.30
C ILE A 133 -15.38 -23.90 -17.87
N PHE A 134 -15.16 -23.05 -16.86
CA PHE A 134 -15.57 -23.34 -15.47
C PHE A 134 -17.08 -23.54 -15.36
N THR A 135 -17.88 -22.65 -15.96
CA THR A 135 -19.34 -22.74 -15.97
C THR A 135 -19.81 -24.04 -16.62
N TYR A 136 -19.26 -24.39 -17.79
CA TYR A 136 -19.56 -25.63 -18.49
C TYR A 136 -19.16 -26.88 -17.69
N THR A 137 -17.96 -26.86 -17.09
CA THR A 137 -17.43 -27.97 -16.29
C THR A 137 -18.29 -28.24 -15.06
N LEU A 138 -18.70 -27.19 -14.34
CA LEU A 138 -19.57 -27.31 -13.17
C LEU A 138 -20.99 -27.79 -13.51
N GLN A 139 -21.50 -27.47 -14.70
CA GLN A 139 -22.82 -27.93 -15.16
C GLN A 139 -22.81 -29.38 -15.66
N THR A 140 -21.71 -29.85 -16.25
CA THR A 140 -21.61 -31.20 -16.84
C THR A 140 -21.21 -32.27 -15.83
N LEU A 141 -20.46 -31.92 -14.80
CA LEU A 141 -20.10 -32.80 -13.70
C LEU A 141 -21.31 -32.95 -12.74
N ASN A 142 -22.28 -33.77 -13.15
CA ASN A 142 -23.54 -34.10 -12.46
C ASN A 142 -23.41 -34.70 -11.03
N ARG A 143 -22.24 -34.67 -10.39
CA ARG A 143 -21.95 -35.31 -9.08
C ARG A 143 -21.23 -34.38 -8.08
N GLY A 144 -21.62 -33.11 -8.08
CA GLY A 144 -21.09 -32.11 -7.15
C GLY A 144 -19.82 -31.45 -7.67
N CYS A 145 -19.59 -30.21 -7.23
CA CYS A 145 -18.37 -29.47 -7.56
C CYS A 145 -17.16 -30.28 -7.08
N PRO A 146 -16.15 -30.54 -7.93
CA PRO A 146 -14.90 -31.13 -7.48
C PRO A 146 -14.37 -30.31 -6.30
N SER A 147 -13.97 -30.96 -5.20
CA SER A 147 -13.35 -30.32 -4.03
C SER A 147 -12.19 -29.40 -4.43
N ASN A 148 -11.55 -29.71 -5.55
CA ASN A 148 -10.41 -29.01 -6.08
C ASN A 148 -10.81 -27.65 -6.67
N ILE A 149 -11.98 -27.55 -7.35
CA ILE A 149 -12.49 -26.27 -7.86
C ILE A 149 -13.01 -25.39 -6.70
N THR A 150 -13.64 -25.98 -5.68
CA THR A 150 -13.99 -25.24 -4.45
C THR A 150 -12.76 -24.80 -3.64
N GLN A 151 -11.59 -25.40 -3.86
CA GLN A 151 -10.32 -24.95 -3.26
C GLN A 151 -9.66 -23.81 -4.05
N LEU A 152 -10.03 -23.60 -5.33
CA LEU A 152 -9.51 -22.49 -6.13
C LEU A 152 -10.13 -21.14 -5.71
N VAL A 153 -11.38 -21.14 -5.25
CA VAL A 153 -12.15 -19.94 -4.89
C VAL A 153 -12.36 -19.92 -3.37
N GLU A 154 -12.42 -18.75 -2.74
CA GLU A 154 -12.87 -18.59 -1.35
C GLU A 154 -14.38 -18.87 -1.16
N CYS A 155 -14.92 -19.90 -1.82
CA CYS A 155 -16.33 -20.27 -1.74
C CYS A 155 -16.48 -21.62 -1.05
N THR A 156 -17.18 -21.63 0.09
CA THR A 156 -17.41 -22.83 0.90
C THR A 156 -18.52 -23.76 0.38
N GLU A 157 -19.34 -23.33 -0.60
CA GLU A 157 -20.48 -24.11 -1.12
C GLU A 157 -20.50 -24.30 -2.66
N PRO A 158 -20.70 -25.53 -3.18
CA PRO A 158 -20.76 -25.86 -4.61
C PRO A 158 -21.77 -25.08 -5.46
N ARG A 159 -22.99 -24.84 -4.94
CA ARG A 159 -24.05 -24.10 -5.65
C ARG A 159 -23.70 -22.61 -5.77
N THR A 160 -22.90 -22.12 -4.84
CA THR A 160 -22.37 -20.75 -4.83
C THR A 160 -21.26 -20.61 -5.89
N CYS A 161 -20.44 -21.63 -6.12
CA CYS A 161 -19.41 -21.63 -7.18
C CYS A 161 -19.99 -21.54 -8.61
N SER A 162 -21.05 -22.30 -8.93
CA SER A 162 -21.65 -22.21 -10.27
C SER A 162 -22.26 -20.82 -10.55
N LYS A 163 -22.88 -20.21 -9.53
CA LYS A 163 -23.39 -18.84 -9.61
C LYS A 163 -22.25 -17.82 -9.72
N TYR A 164 -21.17 -18.02 -8.97
CA TYR A 164 -19.97 -17.18 -8.99
C TYR A 164 -19.37 -17.06 -10.39
N PHE A 165 -18.99 -18.19 -11.02
CA PHE A 165 -18.41 -18.17 -12.37
C PHE A 165 -19.38 -17.67 -13.44
N PHE A 166 -20.68 -17.94 -13.28
CA PHE A 166 -21.69 -17.43 -14.22
C PHE A 166 -21.84 -15.90 -14.13
N LEU A 167 -21.81 -15.33 -12.92
CA LEU A 167 -21.84 -13.89 -12.72
C LEU A 167 -20.58 -13.22 -13.26
N HIS A 168 -19.40 -13.80 -13.02
CA HIS A 168 -18.17 -13.33 -13.63
C HIS A 168 -18.21 -13.41 -15.16
N LEU A 169 -18.73 -14.50 -15.73
CA LEU A 169 -18.90 -14.62 -17.18
C LEU A 169 -19.77 -13.50 -17.76
N ILE A 170 -20.89 -13.17 -17.11
CA ILE A 170 -21.74 -12.04 -17.53
C ILE A 170 -20.96 -10.73 -17.45
N GLN A 171 -20.23 -10.52 -16.36
CA GLN A 171 -19.45 -9.30 -16.18
C GLN A 171 -18.32 -9.19 -17.21
N ASP A 172 -17.58 -10.26 -17.50
CA ASP A 172 -16.50 -10.20 -18.49
C ASP A 172 -17.04 -9.98 -19.92
N ILE A 173 -18.24 -10.48 -20.25
CA ILE A 173 -18.90 -10.13 -21.53
C ILE A 173 -19.25 -8.64 -21.54
N ARG A 174 -19.72 -8.07 -20.42
CA ARG A 174 -19.94 -6.62 -20.32
C ARG A 174 -18.63 -5.84 -20.44
N ASP A 175 -17.56 -6.34 -19.86
CA ASP A 175 -16.23 -5.74 -20.00
C ASP A 175 -15.83 -5.73 -21.48
N VAL A 176 -16.04 -6.85 -22.22
CA VAL A 176 -15.85 -6.87 -23.68
C VAL A 176 -16.73 -5.81 -24.36
N THR A 177 -18.03 -5.72 -24.06
CA THR A 177 -18.92 -4.70 -24.67
C THR A 177 -18.43 -3.28 -24.45
N SER A 178 -17.93 -2.98 -23.26
CA SER A 178 -17.43 -1.65 -22.91
C SER A 178 -16.12 -1.34 -23.64
N ILE A 179 -15.20 -2.31 -23.71
CA ILE A 179 -13.91 -2.15 -24.41
C ILE A 179 -14.13 -2.00 -25.92
N THR A 180 -14.98 -2.83 -26.52
CA THR A 180 -15.19 -2.86 -27.98
C THR A 180 -16.27 -1.89 -28.46
N ASN A 181 -17.02 -1.29 -27.53
CA ASN A 181 -18.16 -0.41 -27.81
C ASN A 181 -19.20 -1.08 -28.72
N THR A 182 -19.47 -2.35 -28.44
CA THR A 182 -20.42 -3.18 -29.19
C THR A 182 -21.60 -3.59 -28.31
N THR A 183 -22.68 -4.08 -28.91
CA THR A 183 -23.77 -4.66 -28.12
C THR A 183 -23.34 -5.98 -27.46
N PHE A 184 -24.11 -6.45 -26.47
CA PHE A 184 -23.84 -7.72 -25.78
C PHE A 184 -23.79 -8.90 -26.76
N GLU A 185 -24.67 -8.91 -27.75
CA GLU A 185 -24.76 -9.93 -28.80
C GLU A 185 -23.53 -9.89 -29.72
N GLU A 186 -23.09 -8.70 -30.10
CA GLU A 186 -21.89 -8.48 -30.88
C GLU A 186 -20.62 -8.91 -30.12
N ALA A 187 -20.53 -8.61 -28.82
CA ALA A 187 -19.45 -9.08 -27.98
C ALA A 187 -19.40 -10.61 -27.89
N VAL A 188 -20.56 -11.27 -27.74
CA VAL A 188 -20.64 -12.74 -27.80
C VAL A 188 -20.21 -13.27 -29.16
N LEU A 189 -20.59 -12.60 -30.26
CA LEU A 189 -20.14 -12.96 -31.59
C LEU A 189 -18.63 -12.81 -31.77
N ILE A 190 -18.01 -11.75 -31.23
CA ILE A 190 -16.55 -11.58 -31.20
C ILE A 190 -15.89 -12.79 -30.52
N VAL A 191 -16.44 -13.24 -29.38
CA VAL A 191 -15.94 -14.42 -28.68
C VAL A 191 -16.11 -15.69 -29.53
N HIS A 192 -17.24 -15.87 -30.22
CA HIS A 192 -17.40 -16.98 -31.17
C HIS A 192 -16.38 -16.95 -32.31
N ILE A 193 -16.07 -15.76 -32.85
CA ILE A 193 -15.06 -15.60 -33.89
C ILE A 193 -13.66 -15.92 -33.36
N LEU A 194 -13.34 -15.51 -32.13
CA LEU A 194 -12.09 -15.88 -31.48
C LEU A 194 -12.00 -17.40 -31.29
N ILE A 195 -13.06 -18.06 -30.81
CA ILE A 195 -13.08 -19.51 -30.64
C ILE A 195 -12.88 -20.22 -31.99
N ASP A 196 -13.57 -19.79 -33.05
CA ASP A 196 -13.39 -20.29 -34.42
C ASP A 196 -11.94 -20.12 -34.92
N ARG A 197 -11.29 -19.00 -34.55
CA ARG A 197 -9.87 -18.76 -34.81
C ARG A 197 -8.97 -19.72 -34.02
N LEU A 198 -9.28 -20.00 -32.75
CA LEU A 198 -8.55 -20.98 -31.92
C LEU A 198 -8.65 -22.40 -32.51
N PHE A 199 -9.77 -22.73 -33.16
CA PHE A 199 -9.94 -23.99 -33.89
C PHE A 199 -9.14 -24.07 -35.19
N THR A 200 -9.16 -23.00 -35.98
CA THR A 200 -8.58 -22.99 -37.34
C THR A 200 -7.08 -22.82 -37.33
N ILE A 201 -6.56 -21.99 -36.43
CA ILE A 201 -5.13 -21.73 -36.25
C ILE A 201 -4.62 -22.67 -35.15
N ILE A 202 -4.47 -23.94 -35.48
CA ILE A 202 -3.74 -24.88 -34.61
C ILE A 202 -2.25 -24.50 -34.74
N PRO A 203 -1.58 -23.96 -33.69
CA PRO A 203 -0.14 -23.76 -33.77
C PRO A 203 0.52 -25.11 -34.09
N ASP A 204 1.41 -25.12 -35.09
CA ASP A 204 2.08 -26.34 -35.56
C ASP A 204 2.54 -27.19 -34.37
N LYS A 205 2.23 -28.49 -34.42
CA LYS A 205 2.46 -29.50 -33.36
C LYS A 205 3.90 -29.61 -32.84
N HIS A 206 4.84 -28.80 -33.34
CA HIS A 206 6.27 -29.00 -33.17
C HIS A 206 7.09 -27.84 -32.60
N ASN A 207 6.55 -26.71 -32.12
CA ASN A 207 7.45 -25.64 -31.62
C ASN A 207 7.07 -24.82 -30.36
N SER A 208 6.11 -25.24 -29.53
CA SER A 208 5.93 -24.60 -28.21
C SER A 208 5.35 -25.56 -27.18
N ALA A 209 6.18 -26.47 -26.69
CA ALA A 209 5.82 -27.30 -25.54
C ALA A 209 5.87 -26.46 -24.25
N LEU A 210 4.73 -25.92 -23.85
CA LEU A 210 4.47 -25.51 -22.46
C LEU A 210 3.23 -26.28 -21.97
N PRO A 211 3.40 -27.56 -21.56
CA PRO A 211 2.27 -28.40 -21.22
C PRO A 211 1.60 -28.05 -19.89
N VAL A 212 2.29 -27.31 -19.00
CA VAL A 212 1.86 -27.00 -17.63
C VAL A 212 2.45 -25.63 -17.22
N LEU A 213 1.60 -24.67 -16.83
CA LEU A 213 2.02 -23.33 -16.37
C LEU A 213 2.53 -23.42 -14.92
N GLN A 214 3.75 -23.93 -14.71
CA GLN A 214 4.31 -24.14 -13.37
C GLN A 214 5.05 -22.93 -12.82
N THR A 215 5.58 -22.07 -13.70
CA THR A 215 6.30 -20.86 -13.32
C THR A 215 5.61 -19.61 -13.83
N GLU A 216 5.89 -18.47 -13.19
CA GLU A 216 5.42 -17.16 -13.64
C GLU A 216 5.95 -16.81 -15.04
N CYS A 217 7.18 -17.22 -15.38
CA CYS A 217 7.74 -17.05 -16.71
C CYS A 217 6.98 -17.84 -17.78
N ASP A 218 6.55 -19.07 -17.47
CA ASP A 218 5.75 -19.89 -18.39
C ASP A 218 4.38 -19.26 -18.65
N LEU A 219 3.78 -18.69 -17.61
CA LEU A 219 2.53 -17.95 -17.68
C LEU A 219 2.65 -16.72 -18.58
N ILE A 220 3.64 -15.85 -18.33
CA ILE A 220 3.90 -14.64 -19.13
C ILE A 220 4.07 -15.02 -20.61
N ARG A 221 4.92 -15.99 -20.89
CA ARG A 221 5.22 -16.43 -22.26
C ARG A 221 3.98 -16.99 -22.96
N TRP A 222 3.17 -17.79 -22.28
CA TRP A 222 1.94 -18.34 -22.86
C TRP A 222 0.93 -17.24 -23.20
N GLU A 223 0.76 -16.26 -22.31
CA GLU A 223 -0.14 -15.13 -22.54
C GLU A 223 0.30 -14.24 -23.70
N GLU A 224 1.59 -13.93 -23.81
CA GLU A 224 2.16 -13.21 -24.97
C GLU A 224 1.90 -13.97 -26.28
N MET A 225 2.14 -15.28 -26.30
CA MET A 225 1.85 -16.11 -27.47
C MET A 225 0.37 -16.10 -27.83
N PHE A 226 -0.53 -16.07 -26.84
CA PHE A 226 -1.97 -15.99 -27.05
C PHE A 226 -2.37 -14.65 -27.70
N GLU A 227 -1.87 -13.52 -27.19
CA GLU A 227 -2.07 -12.19 -27.76
C GLU A 227 -1.61 -12.11 -29.22
N ASP A 228 -0.36 -12.50 -29.50
CA ASP A 228 0.29 -12.36 -30.81
C ASP A 228 -0.31 -13.28 -31.88
N THR A 229 -0.84 -14.43 -31.48
CA THR A 229 -1.35 -15.44 -32.40
C THR A 229 -2.84 -15.25 -32.69
N PHE A 230 -3.63 -14.99 -31.64
CA PHE A 230 -5.09 -15.04 -31.73
C PHE A 230 -5.76 -13.68 -31.64
N VAL A 231 -5.35 -12.81 -30.71
CA VAL A 231 -6.10 -11.57 -30.44
C VAL A 231 -5.66 -10.40 -31.32
N SER A 232 -4.37 -10.09 -31.37
CA SER A 232 -3.81 -8.97 -32.16
C SER A 232 -4.14 -9.04 -33.65
N LYS A 233 -4.38 -10.23 -34.18
CA LYS A 233 -4.68 -10.50 -35.59
C LYS A 233 -6.18 -10.70 -35.87
N LEU A 234 -7.07 -10.44 -34.91
CA LEU A 234 -8.51 -10.44 -35.15
C LEU A 234 -8.91 -9.22 -35.99
N ASP A 235 -9.34 -9.46 -37.23
CA ASP A 235 -9.76 -8.40 -38.16
C ASP A 235 -10.98 -7.60 -37.66
N VAL A 236 -11.72 -8.17 -36.71
CA VAL A 236 -12.94 -7.58 -36.12
C VAL A 236 -12.64 -6.28 -35.38
N PHE A 237 -11.44 -6.10 -34.81
CA PHE A 237 -11.06 -4.87 -34.12
C PHE A 237 -10.55 -3.78 -35.06
N ASN A 238 -10.19 -4.13 -36.29
CA ASN A 238 -9.63 -3.21 -37.28
C ASN A 238 -10.64 -2.84 -38.36
N ASN A 239 -11.76 -3.58 -38.48
CA ASN A 239 -12.74 -3.39 -39.53
C ASN A 239 -14.15 -3.82 -39.08
N ASP A 240 -14.98 -2.85 -38.69
CA ASP A 240 -16.39 -3.03 -38.31
C ASP A 240 -17.22 -3.78 -39.39
N ASN A 241 -16.76 -3.74 -40.64
CA ASN A 241 -17.43 -4.43 -41.74
C ASN A 241 -17.34 -5.96 -41.61
N VAL A 242 -16.31 -6.51 -40.96
CA VAL A 242 -16.12 -7.96 -40.80
C VAL A 242 -17.18 -8.55 -39.86
N LEU A 243 -17.45 -7.87 -38.74
CA LEU A 243 -18.49 -8.28 -37.80
C LEU A 243 -19.86 -8.26 -38.50
N ARG A 244 -20.13 -7.17 -39.22
CA ARG A 244 -21.36 -6.97 -39.99
C ARG A 244 -21.55 -8.01 -41.10
N GLU A 245 -20.51 -8.32 -41.87
CA GLU A 245 -20.55 -9.38 -42.89
C GLU A 245 -20.85 -10.75 -42.30
N LYS A 246 -20.24 -11.10 -41.17
CA LYS A 246 -20.54 -12.35 -40.47
C LYS A 246 -21.98 -12.38 -39.95
N MET A 247 -22.48 -11.28 -39.38
CA MET A 247 -23.89 -11.17 -38.96
C MET A 247 -24.85 -11.31 -40.14
N LEU A 248 -24.58 -10.66 -41.27
CA LEU A 248 -25.37 -10.79 -42.51
C LEU A 248 -25.34 -12.22 -43.05
N THR A 249 -24.20 -12.92 -42.94
CA THR A 249 -24.07 -14.32 -43.35
C THR A 249 -24.95 -15.22 -42.49
N ILE A 250 -24.93 -15.03 -41.17
CA ILE A 250 -25.80 -15.76 -40.22
C ILE A 250 -27.28 -15.47 -40.52
N PHE A 251 -27.61 -14.20 -40.77
CA PHE A 251 -28.96 -13.75 -41.09
C PHE A 251 -29.50 -14.40 -42.37
N ASN A 252 -28.73 -14.37 -43.46
CA ASN A 252 -29.11 -14.93 -44.75
C ASN A 252 -29.31 -16.46 -44.72
N GLN A 253 -28.71 -17.15 -43.75
CA GLN A 253 -28.88 -18.59 -43.55
C GLN A 253 -30.16 -18.94 -42.76
N SER A 254 -30.73 -18.00 -42.02
CA SER A 254 -31.94 -18.21 -41.22
C SER A 254 -33.21 -18.06 -42.08
N LYS A 255 -33.90 -19.18 -42.34
CA LYS A 255 -35.09 -19.21 -43.22
C LYS A 255 -36.39 -18.73 -42.55
N ASP A 256 -36.42 -18.65 -41.21
CA ASP A 256 -37.65 -18.49 -40.41
C ASP A 256 -37.78 -17.15 -39.67
N CYS A 257 -36.82 -16.23 -39.81
CA CYS A 257 -36.91 -14.92 -39.14
C CYS A 257 -37.75 -13.93 -39.95
N ASP A 258 -38.64 -13.20 -39.27
CA ASP A 258 -39.40 -12.09 -39.86
C ASP A 258 -38.42 -11.04 -40.40
N THR A 259 -38.19 -11.10 -41.70
CA THR A 259 -37.01 -10.53 -42.36
C THR A 259 -36.96 -9.00 -42.31
N LYS A 260 -38.10 -8.33 -42.13
CA LYS A 260 -38.18 -6.88 -42.30
C LYS A 260 -37.53 -6.07 -41.18
N LEU A 261 -37.76 -6.42 -39.91
CA LEU A 261 -37.15 -5.70 -38.78
C LEU A 261 -35.63 -5.89 -38.74
N LEU A 262 -35.17 -7.12 -38.97
CA LEU A 262 -33.74 -7.43 -39.03
C LEU A 262 -33.06 -6.79 -40.25
N ARG A 263 -33.72 -6.73 -41.42
CA ARG A 263 -33.21 -5.99 -42.58
C ARG A 263 -33.14 -4.48 -42.37
N ILE A 264 -34.04 -3.91 -41.56
CA ILE A 264 -33.96 -2.51 -41.14
C ILE A 264 -32.78 -2.33 -40.17
N PHE A 265 -32.63 -3.23 -39.20
CA PHE A 265 -31.55 -3.20 -38.21
C PHE A 265 -30.16 -3.36 -38.85
N PHE A 266 -30.00 -4.29 -39.79
CA PHE A 266 -28.77 -4.53 -40.55
C PHE A 266 -28.64 -3.65 -41.81
N GLU A 267 -29.51 -2.65 -41.97
CA GLU A 267 -29.43 -1.61 -43.01
C GLU A 267 -29.55 -2.12 -44.48
N GLU A 268 -30.20 -3.26 -44.72
CA GLU A 268 -30.42 -3.81 -46.07
C GLU A 268 -31.58 -3.13 -46.83
N GLU A 269 -32.67 -2.74 -46.14
CA GLU A 269 -33.91 -2.23 -46.78
C GLU A 269 -34.05 -0.69 -46.84
N GLY A 270 -33.01 0.07 -46.50
CA GLY A 270 -33.03 1.53 -46.54
C GLY A 270 -32.02 2.11 -47.55
N LYS A 271 -32.34 2.13 -48.84
CA LYS A 271 -31.51 2.79 -49.88
C LYS A 271 -31.66 4.31 -49.94
N ASP A 272 -32.66 4.86 -49.26
CA ASP A 272 -32.94 6.30 -49.24
C ASP A 272 -31.95 7.08 -48.37
N PHE A 273 -31.76 8.37 -48.65
CA PHE A 273 -30.84 9.23 -47.90
C PHE A 273 -31.18 9.32 -46.40
N SER A 274 -32.46 9.18 -46.05
CA SER A 274 -32.97 9.28 -44.67
C SER A 274 -32.52 8.13 -43.77
N SER A 275 -32.50 6.88 -44.24
CA SER A 275 -32.08 5.72 -43.45
C SER A 275 -30.60 5.80 -43.02
N LYS A 276 -29.75 6.44 -43.84
CA LYS A 276 -28.34 6.69 -43.52
C LYS A 276 -28.13 7.73 -42.41
N LEU A 277 -29.10 8.61 -42.17
CA LEU A 277 -29.06 9.60 -41.10
C LEU A 277 -29.38 8.98 -39.73
N TRP A 278 -30.30 8.00 -39.70
CA TRP A 278 -30.80 7.34 -38.49
C TRP A 278 -30.02 6.09 -38.09
N ARG A 279 -28.74 6.00 -38.49
CA ARG A 279 -27.88 4.88 -38.12
C ARG A 279 -27.40 5.00 -36.68
N HIS A 280 -27.39 3.88 -35.97
CA HIS A 280 -26.68 3.77 -34.70
C HIS A 280 -25.19 4.05 -34.93
N ARG A 281 -24.56 4.78 -34.03
CA ARG A 281 -23.15 5.17 -34.12
C ARG A 281 -22.47 4.80 -32.82
N ASN A 282 -21.29 4.21 -32.92
CA ASN A 282 -20.44 3.94 -31.78
C ASN A 282 -20.16 5.25 -31.04
N ILE A 283 -20.34 5.22 -29.72
CA ILE A 283 -20.10 6.37 -28.85
C ILE A 283 -18.59 6.59 -28.78
N ILE A 284 -18.11 7.77 -29.14
CA ILE A 284 -16.70 8.11 -28.93
C ILE A 284 -16.47 8.20 -27.43
N SER A 285 -15.78 7.21 -26.87
CA SER A 285 -15.45 7.11 -25.44
C SER A 285 -13.94 7.03 -25.23
N TYR A 286 -13.52 7.21 -23.97
CA TYR A 286 -12.16 6.93 -23.53
C TYR A 286 -11.73 5.49 -23.85
N ASP A 287 -12.61 4.52 -23.60
CA ASP A 287 -12.31 3.10 -23.83
C ASP A 287 -12.09 2.80 -25.32
N HIS A 288 -12.90 3.41 -26.19
CA HIS A 288 -12.72 3.31 -27.64
C HIS A 288 -11.39 3.93 -28.09
N LEU A 289 -10.98 5.08 -27.51
CA LEU A 289 -9.66 5.66 -27.77
C LEU A 289 -8.54 4.73 -27.30
N LEU A 290 -8.63 4.18 -26.09
CA LEU A 290 -7.66 3.25 -25.51
C LEU A 290 -7.48 2.02 -26.41
N GLN A 291 -8.58 1.44 -26.88
CA GLN A 291 -8.58 0.28 -27.77
C GLN A 291 -7.90 0.63 -29.11
N VAL A 292 -8.36 1.69 -29.78
CA VAL A 292 -7.82 2.09 -31.09
C VAL A 292 -6.32 2.44 -30.97
N PHE A 293 -5.92 3.11 -29.90
CA PHE A 293 -4.51 3.39 -29.62
C PHE A 293 -3.71 2.10 -29.41
N THR A 294 -4.20 1.15 -28.63
CA THR A 294 -3.50 -0.12 -28.37
C THR A 294 -3.34 -0.95 -29.65
N CYS A 295 -4.39 -1.04 -30.47
CA CYS A 295 -4.36 -1.79 -31.74
C CYS A 295 -3.43 -1.14 -32.78
N GLN A 296 -3.42 0.19 -32.88
CA GLN A 296 -2.62 0.90 -33.89
C GLN A 296 -1.16 1.14 -33.46
N ASN A 297 -0.87 1.13 -32.16
CA ASN A 297 0.43 1.54 -31.62
C ASN A 297 1.33 0.36 -31.17
N LEU A 298 1.06 -0.88 -31.61
CA LEU A 298 1.83 -2.08 -31.26
C LEU A 298 3.34 -1.97 -31.56
N TYR A 299 3.75 -1.08 -32.47
CA TYR A 299 5.15 -0.93 -32.91
C TYR A 299 5.73 0.50 -32.75
N GLU A 300 4.92 1.51 -32.34
CA GLU A 300 5.31 2.93 -32.31
C GLU A 300 5.32 3.54 -30.88
N SER A 301 5.53 2.75 -29.83
CA SER A 301 5.45 3.20 -28.41
C SER A 301 6.24 4.47 -28.08
N LYS A 302 7.35 4.74 -28.79
CA LYS A 302 8.17 5.93 -28.56
C LYS A 302 7.59 7.25 -29.10
N LYS A 303 6.52 7.21 -29.90
CA LYS A 303 5.99 8.40 -30.59
C LYS A 303 5.05 9.25 -29.72
N TYR A 304 4.33 8.62 -28.79
CA TYR A 304 3.32 9.28 -27.95
C TYR A 304 3.50 8.94 -26.46
N PRO A 305 4.65 9.31 -25.85
CA PRO A 305 5.02 8.83 -24.51
C PRO A 305 4.09 9.33 -23.39
N ILE A 306 3.48 10.51 -23.55
CA ILE A 306 2.58 11.09 -22.54
C ILE A 306 1.19 10.51 -22.71
N LEU A 307 0.70 10.39 -23.95
CA LEU A 307 -0.60 9.80 -24.23
C LEU A 307 -0.66 8.32 -23.85
N GLU A 308 0.40 7.55 -24.13
CA GLU A 308 0.49 6.15 -23.72
C GLU A 308 0.42 6.02 -22.19
N LYS A 309 1.17 6.86 -21.48
CA LYS A 309 1.14 6.88 -20.02
C LYS A 309 -0.22 7.31 -19.48
N PHE A 310 -0.83 8.34 -20.08
CA PHE A 310 -2.17 8.80 -19.75
C PHE A 310 -3.20 7.67 -19.87
N LEU A 311 -3.25 7.00 -21.02
CA LEU A 311 -4.16 5.89 -21.31
C LEU A 311 -3.93 4.67 -20.38
N LYS A 312 -2.69 4.48 -19.90
CA LYS A 312 -2.42 3.45 -18.90
C LYS A 312 -2.89 3.90 -17.52
N GLU A 313 -2.54 5.10 -17.05
CA GLU A 313 -2.69 5.52 -15.65
C GLU A 313 -3.91 6.41 -15.38
N GLN A 314 -4.85 6.53 -16.32
CA GLN A 314 -5.98 7.46 -16.26
C GLN A 314 -6.74 7.41 -14.92
N PRO A 315 -7.17 6.26 -14.37
CA PRO A 315 -7.94 6.26 -13.12
C PRO A 315 -7.15 6.82 -11.93
N LEU A 316 -5.84 6.53 -11.87
CA LEU A 316 -4.94 7.01 -10.83
C LEU A 316 -4.65 8.51 -11.01
N LEU A 317 -4.50 8.98 -12.25
CA LEU A 317 -4.30 10.40 -12.53
C LEU A 317 -5.56 11.21 -12.21
N ALA A 318 -6.76 10.69 -12.51
CA ALA A 318 -8.03 11.32 -12.16
C ALA A 318 -8.19 11.49 -10.65
N ALA A 319 -7.64 10.56 -9.85
CA ALA A 319 -7.67 10.60 -8.40
C ALA A 319 -6.77 11.71 -7.79
N THR A 320 -5.80 12.25 -8.54
CA THR A 320 -4.89 13.28 -8.02
C THR A 320 -5.64 14.54 -7.57
N LYS A 321 -6.82 14.84 -8.13
CA LYS A 321 -7.65 15.98 -7.73
C LYS A 321 -8.06 15.96 -6.25
N TYR A 322 -8.10 14.79 -5.62
CA TYR A 322 -8.49 14.61 -4.21
C TYR A 322 -7.34 14.78 -3.22
N ILE A 323 -6.10 14.98 -3.69
CA ILE A 323 -4.93 15.20 -2.81
C ILE A 323 -5.20 16.27 -1.73
N PRO A 324 -5.77 17.46 -2.02
CA PRO A 324 -5.98 18.49 -1.00
C PRO A 324 -7.01 18.06 0.06
N GLU A 325 -8.03 17.30 -0.34
CA GLU A 325 -9.06 16.77 0.57
C GLU A 325 -8.46 15.74 1.53
N PHE A 326 -7.63 14.83 1.01
CA PHE A 326 -6.93 13.83 1.81
C PHE A 326 -5.89 14.44 2.75
N VAL A 327 -5.14 15.45 2.30
CA VAL A 327 -4.23 16.20 3.17
C VAL A 327 -4.99 16.92 4.30
N LYS A 328 -6.16 17.49 4.00
CA LYS A 328 -7.02 18.11 5.01
C LYS A 328 -7.55 17.07 6.01
N LEU A 329 -8.00 15.91 5.54
CA LEU A 329 -8.43 14.80 6.39
C LEU A 329 -7.29 14.34 7.31
N LEU A 330 -6.08 14.15 6.77
CA LEU A 330 -4.90 13.74 7.53
C LEU A 330 -4.55 14.76 8.62
N LYS A 331 -4.54 16.06 8.30
CA LYS A 331 -4.28 17.15 9.27
C LYS A 331 -5.31 17.17 10.41
N ASN A 332 -6.59 16.91 10.11
CA ASN A 332 -7.64 16.95 11.12
C ASN A 332 -7.62 15.71 12.01
N LEU A 333 -7.37 14.52 11.45
CA LEU A 333 -7.20 13.29 12.22
C LEU A 333 -5.97 13.37 13.15
N THR A 334 -4.87 13.95 12.68
CA THR A 334 -3.64 14.13 13.47
C THR A 334 -3.82 15.19 14.56
N HIS A 335 -4.53 16.28 14.28
CA HIS A 335 -4.91 17.26 15.29
C HIS A 335 -5.80 16.63 16.38
N MET A 336 -6.77 15.82 16.01
CA MET A 336 -7.60 15.08 16.97
C MET A 336 -6.79 14.10 17.82
N ARG A 337 -5.86 13.36 17.19
CA ARG A 337 -4.94 12.46 17.92
C ARG A 337 -4.16 13.22 18.98
N THR A 338 -3.58 14.37 18.64
CA THR A 338 -2.78 15.17 19.57
C THR A 338 -3.62 15.83 20.67
N ALA A 339 -4.80 16.36 20.34
CA ALA A 339 -5.71 16.98 21.31
C ALA A 339 -6.22 15.98 22.36
N VAL A 340 -6.50 14.72 21.96
CA VAL A 340 -7.06 13.69 22.84
C VAL A 340 -5.97 12.83 23.52
N SER A 341 -4.75 12.77 22.98
CA SER A 341 -3.62 12.04 23.60
C SER A 341 -3.20 12.59 24.96
N ASN A 342 -3.55 13.83 25.30
CA ASN A 342 -3.35 14.38 26.65
C ASN A 342 -4.21 13.67 27.73
N ASN A 343 -5.15 12.80 27.34
CA ASN A 343 -6.10 12.13 28.24
C ASN A 343 -5.97 10.59 28.30
N ASN A 344 -4.82 10.02 27.97
CA ASN A 344 -4.51 8.57 28.03
C ASN A 344 -5.38 7.67 27.13
N LYS A 345 -4.77 7.11 26.08
CA LYS A 345 -5.17 5.93 25.26
C LYS A 345 -6.67 5.74 24.98
N LYS A 346 -7.12 6.08 23.76
CA LYS A 346 -8.39 5.63 23.13
C LYS A 346 -8.56 5.99 21.63
N VAL A 347 -7.80 6.95 21.09
CA VAL A 347 -8.05 7.48 19.71
C VAL A 347 -7.69 6.49 18.60
N GLN A 348 -6.62 5.71 18.78
CA GLN A 348 -6.21 4.74 17.76
C GLN A 348 -7.23 3.60 17.58
N ASP A 349 -7.98 3.29 18.63
CA ASP A 349 -9.03 2.25 18.65
C ASP A 349 -10.41 2.75 18.21
N MET A 350 -10.57 4.07 18.04
CA MET A 350 -11.81 4.70 17.63
C MET A 350 -12.10 4.41 16.15
N PHE A 351 -13.37 4.21 15.82
CA PHE A 351 -13.80 4.01 14.44
C PHE A 351 -14.00 5.34 13.71
N ILE A 352 -13.93 5.32 12.37
CA ILE A 352 -14.21 6.49 11.53
C ILE A 352 -15.64 7.02 11.79
N SER A 353 -16.62 6.13 12.00
CA SER A 353 -18.00 6.50 12.36
C SER A 353 -18.06 7.41 13.58
N ASP A 354 -17.31 7.05 14.62
CA ASP A 354 -17.31 7.77 15.89
C ASP A 354 -16.64 9.15 15.70
N PHE A 355 -15.60 9.21 14.86
CA PHE A 355 -14.94 10.47 14.50
C PHE A 355 -15.89 11.40 13.75
N ILE A 356 -16.64 10.90 12.76
CA ILE A 356 -17.63 11.70 12.02
C ILE A 356 -18.71 12.21 12.97
N GLN A 357 -19.13 11.41 13.95
CA GLN A 357 -20.08 11.85 14.97
C GLN A 357 -19.53 12.99 15.85
N PHE A 358 -18.22 12.98 16.13
CA PHE A 358 -17.54 14.04 16.90
C PHE A 358 -17.41 15.37 16.12
N ILE A 359 -17.49 15.34 14.79
CA ILE A 359 -17.42 16.54 13.95
C ILE A 359 -18.75 17.33 14.04
N LEU A 360 -18.63 18.66 13.97
CA LEU A 360 -19.76 19.59 13.84
C LEU A 360 -20.72 19.13 12.74
N GLU A 361 -22.02 19.18 13.01
CA GLU A 361 -23.07 18.66 12.12
C GLU A 361 -22.95 19.20 10.69
N GLU A 362 -22.67 20.50 10.55
CA GLU A 362 -22.49 21.18 9.25
C GLU A 362 -21.34 20.64 8.38
N LYS A 363 -20.36 19.94 8.98
CA LYS A 363 -19.19 19.40 8.27
C LYS A 363 -19.30 17.90 8.01
N ARG A 364 -20.28 17.20 8.60
CA ARG A 364 -20.36 15.72 8.54
C ARG A 364 -20.47 15.22 7.10
N ASP A 365 -21.28 15.88 6.28
CA ASP A 365 -21.49 15.47 4.88
C ASP A 365 -20.19 15.54 4.08
N SER A 366 -19.42 16.62 4.20
CA SER A 366 -18.12 16.73 3.52
C SER A 366 -17.12 15.66 3.95
N TYR A 367 -17.15 15.22 5.21
CA TYR A 367 -16.28 14.14 5.68
C TYR A 367 -16.77 12.76 5.24
N ASN A 368 -18.09 12.54 5.20
CA ASN A 368 -18.66 11.33 4.59
C ASN A 368 -18.22 11.23 3.13
N ASP A 369 -18.25 12.33 2.38
CA ASP A 369 -17.76 12.38 0.99
C ASP A 369 -16.27 12.07 0.90
N TYR A 370 -15.43 12.66 1.77
CA TYR A 370 -14.00 12.37 1.81
C TYR A 370 -13.71 10.89 2.11
N ILE A 371 -14.46 10.27 3.03
CA ILE A 371 -14.32 8.86 3.35
C ILE A 371 -14.80 7.99 2.19
N ASN A 372 -15.94 8.30 1.56
CA ASN A 372 -16.44 7.57 0.41
C ASN A 372 -15.44 7.61 -0.76
N HIS A 373 -14.87 8.80 -1.06
CA HIS A 373 -13.80 8.95 -2.04
C HIS A 373 -12.55 8.15 -1.66
N LEU A 374 -12.17 8.15 -0.37
CA LEU A 374 -11.06 7.36 0.13
C LEU A 374 -11.33 5.86 -0.04
N THR A 375 -12.53 5.37 0.26
CA THR A 375 -12.96 3.98 0.09
C THR A 375 -12.87 3.56 -1.36
N SER A 376 -13.53 4.30 -2.25
CA SER A 376 -13.58 3.99 -3.68
C SER A 376 -12.19 4.00 -4.30
N LEU A 377 -11.36 4.99 -3.93
CA LEU A 377 -9.99 5.10 -4.44
C LEU A 377 -9.06 4.06 -3.84
N THR A 378 -9.24 3.66 -2.59
CA THR A 378 -8.44 2.57 -2.01
C THR A 378 -8.77 1.27 -2.74
N ILE A 379 -10.05 0.97 -2.99
CA ILE A 379 -10.46 -0.21 -3.78
C ILE A 379 -9.86 -0.15 -5.19
N THR A 380 -10.04 0.98 -5.89
CA THR A 380 -9.55 1.17 -7.27
C THR A 380 -8.02 1.07 -7.33
N CYS A 381 -7.30 1.72 -6.41
CA CYS A 381 -5.85 1.66 -6.35
C CYS A 381 -5.35 0.25 -6.03
N THR A 382 -5.96 -0.44 -5.07
CA THR A 382 -5.59 -1.81 -4.72
C THR A 382 -5.74 -2.71 -5.93
N GLN A 383 -6.89 -2.69 -6.61
CA GLN A 383 -7.13 -3.49 -7.80
C GLN A 383 -6.16 -3.15 -8.94
N LEU A 384 -5.91 -1.87 -9.22
CA LEU A 384 -4.96 -1.45 -10.27
C LEU A 384 -3.51 -1.79 -9.94
N LEU A 385 -3.10 -1.71 -8.67
CA LEU A 385 -1.74 -2.05 -8.24
C LEU A 385 -1.54 -3.57 -8.14
N GLU A 386 -2.59 -4.32 -7.80
CA GLU A 386 -2.65 -5.78 -7.92
C GLU A 386 -2.50 -6.22 -9.36
N GLU A 387 -3.24 -5.61 -10.30
CA GLU A 387 -3.15 -5.91 -11.74
C GLU A 387 -1.77 -5.56 -12.34
N ARG A 388 -1.05 -4.59 -11.75
CA ARG A 388 0.28 -4.14 -12.21
C ARG A 388 1.46 -4.74 -11.48
N HIS A 389 1.23 -5.50 -10.41
CA HIS A 389 2.28 -6.11 -9.59
C HIS A 389 3.25 -5.10 -8.92
N ILE A 390 2.76 -3.93 -8.47
CA ILE A 390 3.61 -2.87 -7.88
C ILE A 390 3.20 -2.51 -6.43
N ILE A 391 2.38 -3.34 -5.78
CA ILE A 391 1.87 -3.06 -4.42
C ILE A 391 3.03 -2.87 -3.43
N ASP A 392 4.00 -3.78 -3.41
CA ASP A 392 5.07 -3.79 -2.41
C ASP A 392 6.05 -2.61 -2.54
N ALA A 393 6.19 -2.05 -3.75
CA ALA A 393 7.06 -0.90 -3.99
C ALA A 393 6.45 0.42 -3.47
N TYR A 394 5.12 0.52 -3.42
CA TYR A 394 4.42 1.71 -2.91
C TYR A 394 3.86 1.54 -1.49
N TYR A 395 3.66 0.30 -1.03
CA TYR A 395 3.09 -0.07 0.28
C TYR A 395 3.93 -1.13 1.01
N PRO A 396 5.21 -0.89 1.32
CA PRO A 396 6.03 -1.88 2.02
C PRO A 396 5.48 -2.15 3.44
N GLY A 397 5.21 -3.42 3.75
CA GLY A 397 4.86 -3.91 5.09
C GLY A 397 3.38 -3.89 5.45
N MET A 398 2.49 -3.48 4.54
CA MET A 398 1.04 -3.67 4.69
C MET A 398 0.64 -4.90 3.87
N GLY A 399 0.72 -6.07 4.49
CA GLY A 399 0.23 -7.31 3.87
C GLY A 399 -1.22 -7.10 3.45
N VAL A 400 -1.44 -7.07 2.13
CA VAL A 400 -2.74 -6.99 1.46
C VAL A 400 -3.61 -5.83 1.95
N ILE A 401 -3.83 -4.81 1.12
CA ILE A 401 -4.90 -3.83 1.33
C ILE A 401 -6.26 -4.53 1.11
N HIS A 402 -6.63 -5.43 2.01
CA HIS A 402 -7.97 -5.98 2.16
C HIS A 402 -8.82 -5.12 3.12
N TYR A 403 -8.24 -4.04 3.64
CA TYR A 403 -8.98 -3.08 4.45
C TYR A 403 -9.69 -2.10 3.51
N ILE A 404 -10.89 -2.51 3.06
CA ILE A 404 -11.90 -1.56 2.61
C ILE A 404 -12.00 -0.52 3.72
N THR A 405 -11.55 0.70 3.42
CA THR A 405 -11.70 1.80 4.36
C THR A 405 -13.19 2.08 4.42
N ASN A 406 -13.85 1.69 5.50
CA ASN A 406 -15.28 1.91 5.70
C ASN A 406 -15.47 2.61 7.04
N ASN A 407 -16.72 2.93 7.39
CA ASN A 407 -17.01 3.59 8.66
C ASN A 407 -16.55 2.79 9.90
N ASN A 408 -16.26 1.49 9.75
CA ASN A 408 -15.78 0.59 10.79
C ASN A 408 -14.25 0.41 10.77
N THR A 409 -13.50 1.16 9.96
CA THR A 409 -12.04 1.16 9.99
C THR A 409 -11.56 1.96 11.21
N ARG A 410 -10.50 1.48 11.87
CA ARG A 410 -9.91 2.17 13.02
C ARG A 410 -9.04 3.33 12.57
N ILE A 411 -9.10 4.46 13.27
CA ILE A 411 -8.29 5.65 12.95
C ILE A 411 -6.79 5.35 13.00
N GLY A 412 -6.36 4.43 13.87
CA GLY A 412 -4.96 3.98 13.94
C GLY A 412 -4.42 3.37 12.64
N GLN A 413 -5.28 2.82 11.77
CA GLN A 413 -4.89 2.27 10.47
C GLN A 413 -4.76 3.35 9.38
N LEU A 414 -5.50 4.46 9.52
CA LEU A 414 -5.42 5.58 8.58
C LEU A 414 -4.17 6.42 8.80
N LEU A 415 -3.76 6.59 10.06
CA LEU A 415 -2.66 7.46 10.45
C LEU A 415 -1.33 6.72 10.44
N SER A 416 -0.26 7.42 10.04
CA SER A 416 1.09 6.88 10.20
C SER A 416 1.48 6.78 11.68
N THR A 417 2.20 5.71 11.99
CA THR A 417 2.95 5.52 13.23
C THR A 417 4.45 5.62 12.91
N SER A 418 5.29 5.61 13.94
CA SER A 418 6.76 5.56 13.83
C SER A 418 7.27 4.33 13.04
N HIS A 419 6.48 3.26 12.94
CA HIS A 419 6.87 2.00 12.27
C HIS A 419 6.17 1.75 10.94
N GLN A 420 4.95 2.24 10.77
CA GLN A 420 4.12 1.93 9.61
C GLN A 420 3.50 3.20 9.03
N LYS A 421 3.60 3.33 7.71
CA LYS A 421 2.85 4.37 6.99
C LYS A 421 1.37 3.99 6.99
N GLY A 422 0.53 4.89 7.49
CA GLY A 422 -0.92 4.69 7.48
C GLY A 422 -1.48 4.72 6.07
N ILE A 423 -2.66 4.14 5.87
CA ILE A 423 -3.32 4.01 4.55
C ILE A 423 -3.42 5.38 3.85
N LEU A 424 -3.84 6.41 4.59
CA LEU A 424 -4.03 7.75 4.04
C LEU A 424 -2.72 8.38 3.57
N THR A 425 -1.65 8.24 4.37
CA THR A 425 -0.32 8.75 4.02
C THR A 425 0.26 8.04 2.81
N SER A 426 0.10 6.72 2.73
CA SER A 426 0.58 5.91 1.60
C SER A 426 -0.18 6.23 0.31
N LEU A 427 -1.50 6.40 0.38
CA LEU A 427 -2.30 6.82 -0.78
C LEU A 427 -1.91 8.22 -1.26
N ILE A 428 -1.74 9.18 -0.34
CA ILE A 428 -1.30 10.54 -0.72
C ILE A 428 0.07 10.47 -1.42
N ASN A 429 1.03 9.70 -0.90
CA ASN A 429 2.33 9.52 -1.53
C ASN A 429 2.23 8.91 -2.93
N LEU A 430 1.35 7.91 -3.12
CA LEU A 430 1.08 7.32 -4.44
C LEU A 430 0.58 8.39 -5.41
N LEU A 431 -0.43 9.16 -5.03
CA LEU A 431 -1.02 10.19 -5.89
C LEU A 431 -0.03 11.31 -6.23
N VAL A 432 0.81 11.72 -5.27
CA VAL A 432 1.89 12.69 -5.49
C VAL A 432 2.93 12.13 -6.47
N ASN A 433 3.31 10.85 -6.31
CA ASN A 433 4.24 10.19 -7.22
C ASN A 433 3.67 10.12 -8.64
N ILE A 434 2.40 9.78 -8.80
CA ILE A 434 1.73 9.78 -10.11
C ILE A 434 1.77 11.18 -10.73
N HIS A 435 1.33 12.21 -10.00
CA HIS A 435 1.38 13.61 -10.48
C HIS A 435 2.79 14.01 -10.92
N ASN A 436 3.80 13.86 -10.04
CA ASN A 436 5.19 14.23 -10.33
C ASN A 436 5.78 13.42 -11.49
N SER A 437 5.41 12.15 -11.61
CA SER A 437 5.86 11.27 -12.69
C SER A 437 5.31 11.72 -14.05
N PHE A 438 4.10 12.28 -14.11
CA PHE A 438 3.57 12.91 -15.33
C PHE A 438 4.33 14.21 -15.65
N ILE A 439 4.57 15.08 -14.66
CA ILE A 439 5.32 16.33 -14.84
C ILE A 439 6.76 16.07 -15.30
N SER A 440 7.43 15.06 -14.75
CA SER A 440 8.76 14.61 -15.20
C SER A 440 8.73 14.18 -16.66
N LYS A 441 7.74 13.36 -17.05
CA LYS A 441 7.60 12.89 -18.44
C LYS A 441 7.34 14.02 -19.44
N TYR A 442 6.54 15.00 -19.04
CA TYR A 442 6.32 16.21 -19.83
C TYR A 442 7.60 17.03 -19.99
N THR A 443 8.36 17.21 -18.91
CA THR A 443 9.65 17.91 -18.91
C THR A 443 10.71 17.22 -19.77
N GLU A 444 10.74 15.88 -19.78
CA GLU A 444 11.59 15.09 -20.67
C GLU A 444 11.23 15.28 -22.14
N SER A 445 9.94 15.38 -22.45
CA SER A 445 9.43 15.50 -23.82
C SER A 445 9.52 16.93 -24.36
N TYR A 446 9.44 17.94 -23.48
CA TYR A 446 9.43 19.37 -23.80
C TYR A 446 10.38 20.16 -22.87
N PRO A 447 11.70 20.06 -23.05
CA PRO A 447 12.70 20.63 -22.13
C PRO A 447 12.67 22.16 -22.01
N GLU A 448 12.11 22.87 -22.99
CA GLU A 448 11.93 24.34 -22.97
C GLU A 448 10.85 24.80 -21.98
N SER A 449 10.02 23.88 -21.49
CA SER A 449 8.87 24.17 -20.62
C SER A 449 9.04 23.60 -19.20
N ARG A 450 10.29 23.54 -18.72
CA ARG A 450 10.63 23.10 -17.37
C ARG A 450 9.85 23.90 -16.32
N PRO A 451 9.08 23.25 -15.44
CA PRO A 451 8.49 23.95 -14.31
C PRO A 451 9.62 24.37 -13.35
N GLU A 452 9.84 25.68 -13.20
CA GLU A 452 10.82 26.24 -12.25
C GLU A 452 10.33 26.16 -10.79
N ARG A 453 9.08 25.73 -10.57
CA ARG A 453 8.38 25.87 -9.29
C ARG A 453 8.05 24.52 -8.68
N SER A 454 8.63 24.28 -7.51
CA SER A 454 8.24 23.21 -6.60
C SER A 454 7.37 23.78 -5.48
N ILE A 455 6.38 23.01 -5.00
CA ILE A 455 5.43 23.45 -3.97
C ILE A 455 5.32 22.38 -2.88
N PRO A 456 5.34 22.75 -1.59
CA PRO A 456 5.15 21.80 -0.51
C PRO A 456 3.71 21.25 -0.51
N LEU A 457 3.58 19.93 -0.29
CA LEU A 457 2.29 19.23 -0.27
C LEU A 457 1.24 19.90 0.65
N SER A 458 1.69 20.50 1.74
CA SER A 458 0.84 21.13 2.74
C SER A 458 0.04 22.34 2.23
N LEU A 459 0.47 22.94 1.11
CA LEU A 459 -0.10 24.14 0.47
C LEU A 459 -0.72 23.88 -0.90
N VAL A 460 -0.81 22.61 -1.33
CA VAL A 460 -1.34 22.25 -2.65
C VAL A 460 -2.81 22.60 -2.77
N THR A 461 -3.16 23.26 -3.87
CA THR A 461 -4.54 23.61 -4.23
C THR A 461 -4.99 22.85 -5.48
N PRO A 462 -6.32 22.64 -5.69
CA PRO A 462 -6.84 21.87 -6.83
C PRO A 462 -6.35 22.38 -8.20
N HIS A 463 -6.15 23.69 -8.37
CA HIS A 463 -5.69 24.28 -9.63
C HIS A 463 -4.23 23.98 -9.98
N GLN A 464 -3.41 23.61 -8.99
CA GLN A 464 -2.00 23.24 -9.18
C GLN A 464 -1.84 21.77 -9.59
N LEU A 465 -2.92 21.00 -9.57
CA LEU A 465 -2.94 19.58 -9.91
C LEU A 465 -3.41 19.38 -11.36
N ILE A 466 -3.13 18.19 -11.89
CA ILE A 466 -3.60 17.77 -13.23
C ILE A 466 -5.08 17.37 -13.09
N ASN A 467 -6.00 18.29 -13.41
CA ASN A 467 -7.44 18.03 -13.39
C ASN A 467 -8.04 18.13 -14.80
N TYR A 468 -8.55 17.01 -15.32
CA TYR A 468 -9.06 16.87 -16.67
C TYR A 468 -10.42 16.14 -16.74
N THR A 469 -10.97 15.67 -15.61
CA THR A 469 -12.13 14.75 -15.61
C THR A 469 -13.33 15.34 -16.35
N ASP A 470 -13.58 16.62 -16.18
CA ASP A 470 -14.77 17.29 -16.70
C ASP A 470 -14.64 17.65 -18.20
N GLN A 471 -13.44 17.53 -18.76
CA GLN A 471 -13.12 17.93 -20.12
C GLN A 471 -12.59 16.77 -20.98
N LEU A 472 -12.52 15.55 -20.42
CA LEU A 472 -11.97 14.38 -21.10
C LEU A 472 -12.76 14.06 -22.38
N ASP A 473 -14.09 14.00 -22.29
CA ASP A 473 -14.94 13.70 -23.45
C ASP A 473 -14.76 14.75 -24.56
N ASN A 474 -14.67 16.02 -24.19
CA ASN A 474 -14.47 17.12 -25.14
C ASN A 474 -13.11 17.03 -25.83
N LEU A 475 -12.05 16.68 -25.10
CA LEU A 475 -10.69 16.47 -25.63
C LEU A 475 -10.66 15.31 -26.65
N ILE A 476 -11.38 14.22 -26.36
CA ILE A 476 -11.43 13.05 -27.24
C ILE A 476 -12.26 13.38 -28.49
N LEU A 477 -13.41 14.03 -28.32
CA LEU A 477 -14.32 14.39 -29.41
C LEU A 477 -13.69 15.43 -30.36
N SER A 478 -12.94 16.42 -29.86
CA SER A 478 -12.30 17.44 -30.69
C SER A 478 -11.24 16.87 -31.64
N ASN A 479 -10.62 15.75 -31.25
CA ASN A 479 -9.55 15.09 -32.00
C ASN A 479 -10.02 13.82 -32.73
N ALA A 480 -11.33 13.54 -32.72
CA ALA A 480 -11.92 12.42 -33.45
C ALA A 480 -12.39 12.89 -34.84
N THR A 481 -11.70 12.44 -35.89
CA THR A 481 -12.10 12.70 -37.27
C THR A 481 -12.89 11.54 -37.84
N HIS A 482 -13.94 11.86 -38.59
CA HIS A 482 -14.75 10.85 -39.25
C HIS A 482 -14.34 10.74 -40.71
N SER A 483 -13.77 9.59 -41.09
CA SER A 483 -13.50 9.31 -42.49
C SER A 483 -14.67 8.58 -43.13
N PHE A 484 -15.19 9.13 -44.22
CA PHE A 484 -16.23 8.53 -45.03
C PHE A 484 -15.61 8.05 -46.34
N ARG A 485 -15.48 6.74 -46.51
CA ARG A 485 -15.08 6.14 -47.80
C ARG A 485 -16.27 5.40 -48.39
N VAL A 486 -16.50 5.60 -49.69
CA VAL A 486 -17.62 4.99 -50.41
C VAL A 486 -17.41 3.47 -50.40
N GLY A 487 -18.26 2.73 -49.68
CA GLY A 487 -18.23 1.28 -49.58
C GLY A 487 -17.56 0.70 -48.32
N GLU A 488 -16.77 1.48 -47.57
CA GLU A 488 -15.97 0.98 -46.41
C GLU A 488 -16.55 1.37 -45.04
N GLY A 489 -17.72 2.01 -44.96
CA GLY A 489 -18.30 2.47 -43.70
C GLY A 489 -17.62 3.74 -43.14
N ARG A 490 -17.96 4.11 -41.90
CA ARG A 490 -17.43 5.30 -41.21
C ARG A 490 -16.36 4.88 -40.20
N LEU A 491 -15.09 5.09 -40.52
CA LEU A 491 -13.97 4.84 -39.60
C LEU A 491 -13.68 6.11 -38.80
N VAL A 492 -13.68 5.99 -37.47
CA VAL A 492 -13.21 7.05 -36.55
C VAL A 492 -11.68 6.99 -36.53
N LYS A 493 -11.03 8.11 -36.88
CA LYS A 493 -9.58 8.26 -36.81
C LYS A 493 -9.25 9.31 -35.77
N TYR A 494 -8.42 8.92 -34.80
CA TYR A 494 -7.93 9.83 -33.77
C TYR A 494 -6.64 10.49 -34.20
N ASP A 495 -6.55 11.80 -34.02
CA ASP A 495 -5.28 12.51 -34.09
C ASP A 495 -4.54 12.38 -32.75
N PHE A 496 -3.73 11.32 -32.59
CA PHE A 496 -2.97 11.09 -31.36
C PHE A 496 -2.00 12.23 -31.02
N ILE A 497 -1.46 12.92 -32.03
CA ILE A 497 -0.58 14.09 -31.82
C ILE A 497 -1.41 15.24 -31.25
N GLY A 498 -2.56 15.50 -31.87
CA GLY A 498 -3.53 16.50 -31.42
C GLY A 498 -3.97 16.27 -29.97
N ILE A 499 -4.37 15.05 -29.62
CA ILE A 499 -4.79 14.68 -28.26
C ILE A 499 -3.66 14.92 -27.27
N GLN A 500 -2.45 14.41 -27.54
CA GLN A 500 -1.32 14.58 -26.62
C GLN A 500 -0.99 16.06 -26.41
N ARG A 501 -0.96 16.84 -27.49
CA ARG A 501 -0.66 18.26 -27.44
C ARG A 501 -1.72 19.05 -26.68
N GLU A 502 -3.00 18.87 -27.02
CA GLU A 502 -4.10 19.55 -26.34
C GLU A 502 -4.19 19.17 -24.86
N PHE A 503 -3.91 17.90 -24.53
CA PHE A 503 -3.80 17.45 -23.13
C PHE A 503 -2.67 18.17 -22.38
N CYS A 504 -1.47 18.23 -22.98
CA CYS A 504 -0.32 18.90 -22.39
C CYS A 504 -0.57 20.40 -22.19
N ASP A 505 -1.03 21.08 -23.25
CA ASP A 505 -1.24 22.53 -23.28
C ASP A 505 -2.31 22.97 -22.26
N ARG A 506 -3.37 22.18 -22.07
CA ARG A 506 -4.47 22.52 -21.15
C ARG A 506 -4.23 22.10 -19.71
N PHE A 507 -3.68 20.91 -19.48
CA PHE A 507 -3.70 20.29 -18.15
C PHE A 507 -2.33 20.17 -17.50
N MET A 508 -1.24 20.18 -18.26
CA MET A 508 0.12 19.97 -17.74
C MET A 508 0.99 21.24 -17.78
N PHE A 509 0.70 22.15 -18.71
CA PHE A 509 1.47 23.38 -18.86
C PHE A 509 1.56 24.17 -17.54
N ASN A 510 2.78 24.52 -17.15
CA ASN A 510 3.13 25.24 -15.91
C ASN A 510 2.63 24.59 -14.59
N LYS A 511 2.33 23.29 -14.59
CA LYS A 511 2.02 22.59 -13.33
C LYS A 511 3.31 22.36 -12.51
N PRO A 512 3.29 22.64 -11.19
CA PRO A 512 4.44 22.47 -10.33
C PRO A 512 4.71 21.00 -9.98
N SER A 513 5.96 20.71 -9.64
CA SER A 513 6.31 19.49 -8.90
C SER A 513 5.90 19.65 -7.43
N ILE A 514 5.44 18.57 -6.81
CA ILE A 514 5.03 18.56 -5.41
C ILE A 514 6.16 17.99 -4.56
N GLU A 515 6.60 18.75 -3.56
CA GLU A 515 7.53 18.31 -2.54
C GLU A 515 6.79 17.51 -1.45
N ASN A 516 7.30 16.30 -1.19
CA ASN A 516 6.81 15.45 -0.11
C ASN A 516 7.32 15.97 1.25
N ASP A 517 6.59 16.92 1.82
CA ASP A 517 6.81 17.50 3.15
C ASP A 517 5.92 16.83 4.22
N LEU A 518 5.71 15.51 4.10
CA LEU A 518 4.82 14.74 4.99
C LEU A 518 5.51 14.30 6.29
N ASP A 519 5.91 15.26 7.12
CA ASP A 519 6.15 15.02 8.56
C ASP A 519 4.83 14.95 9.37
N LEU A 520 3.70 15.17 8.70
CA LEU A 520 2.36 15.34 9.28
C LEU A 520 1.73 14.09 9.91
N GLY A 521 2.43 12.95 9.99
CA GLY A 521 1.92 11.71 10.60
C GLY A 521 2.68 11.24 11.84
N LEU A 522 3.89 11.73 12.09
CA LEU A 522 4.82 11.18 13.09
C LEU A 522 4.74 11.87 14.45
N THR A 523 3.61 12.51 14.77
CA THR A 523 3.40 13.21 16.04
C THR A 523 3.19 12.26 17.23
N GLU A 524 4.19 11.47 17.60
CA GLU A 524 4.43 11.04 18.98
C GLU A 524 5.41 12.05 19.61
N LEU A 525 4.82 13.11 20.18
CA LEU A 525 5.38 14.48 20.14
C LEU A 525 6.31 14.90 21.27
N THR A 526 6.71 14.04 22.22
CA THR A 526 7.49 14.50 23.38
C THR A 526 8.84 13.80 23.54
N GLN A 527 8.91 12.48 23.40
CA GLN A 527 10.16 11.74 23.68
C GLN A 527 11.12 11.71 22.48
N LEU A 528 10.60 11.47 21.27
CA LEU A 528 11.38 11.54 20.03
C LEU A 528 11.95 12.95 19.79
N ARG A 529 11.13 13.97 20.03
CA ARG A 529 11.61 15.36 19.99
C ARG A 529 12.78 15.59 20.93
N LEU A 530 12.78 15.02 22.14
CA LEU A 530 13.89 15.23 23.06
C LEU A 530 15.19 14.67 22.48
N PHE A 531 15.24 13.40 22.06
CA PHE A 531 16.46 12.82 21.50
C PHE A 531 16.98 13.58 20.27
N ASP A 532 16.09 13.95 19.35
CA ASP A 532 16.44 14.74 18.17
C ASP A 532 16.86 16.17 18.54
N ASN A 533 16.19 16.80 19.52
CA ASN A 533 16.56 18.11 20.04
C ASN A 533 17.95 18.07 20.71
N LEU A 534 18.29 17.00 21.43
CA LEU A 534 19.63 16.83 22.01
C LEU A 534 20.69 16.76 20.91
N LYS A 535 20.43 16.03 19.82
CA LYS A 535 21.33 16.00 18.64
C LYS A 535 21.47 17.36 17.97
N LEU A 536 20.36 18.07 17.75
CA LEU A 536 20.35 19.39 17.13
C LEU A 536 21.12 20.43 17.98
N ILE A 537 20.98 20.38 19.31
CA ILE A 537 21.76 21.24 20.21
C ILE A 537 23.25 20.96 20.08
N GLN A 538 23.68 19.71 19.99
CA GLN A 538 25.09 19.38 19.82
C GLN A 538 25.66 19.90 18.49
N ILE A 539 24.87 19.87 17.41
CA ILE A 539 25.27 20.43 16.11
C ILE A 539 25.35 21.96 16.19
N ASN A 540 24.43 22.59 16.92
CA ASN A 540 24.31 24.05 16.96
C ASN A 540 25.22 24.71 18.02
N ILE A 541 25.55 24.02 19.11
CA ILE A 541 26.29 24.54 20.28
C ILE A 541 27.26 23.48 20.79
N GLN A 542 28.53 23.83 20.93
CA GLN A 542 29.53 22.99 21.60
C GLN A 542 29.13 22.76 23.06
N GLN A 543 28.77 21.53 23.39
CA GLN A 543 28.38 21.14 24.75
C GLN A 543 29.62 20.89 25.62
N GLU A 544 29.55 21.29 26.88
CA GLU A 544 30.59 21.11 27.91
C GLU A 544 29.99 20.45 29.15
N GLU A 545 30.78 19.65 29.85
CA GLU A 545 30.36 19.03 31.11
C GLU A 545 30.31 20.06 32.23
N VAL A 546 29.31 19.96 33.11
CA VAL A 546 29.23 20.77 34.33
C VAL A 546 30.35 20.36 35.29
N SER A 547 31.13 21.33 35.74
CA SER A 547 32.21 21.11 36.72
C SER A 547 31.68 20.52 38.03
N GLU A 548 32.50 19.71 38.71
CA GLU A 548 32.10 19.09 39.98
C GLU A 548 31.71 20.12 41.04
N TYR A 549 32.35 21.30 41.03
CA TYR A 549 32.00 22.41 41.92
C TYR A 549 30.55 22.86 41.72
N ILE A 550 30.17 23.18 40.47
CA ILE A 550 28.80 23.62 40.13
C ILE A 550 27.80 22.50 40.45
N TRP A 551 28.15 21.25 40.12
CA TRP A 551 27.27 20.11 40.39
C TRP A 551 27.04 19.86 41.88
N ASN A 552 28.04 20.05 42.73
CA ASN A 552 27.88 19.90 44.17
C ASN A 552 27.03 21.02 44.78
N SER A 553 27.14 22.26 44.26
CA SER A 553 26.23 23.36 44.62
C SER A 553 24.79 23.06 44.20
N ILE A 554 24.57 22.52 42.99
CA ILE A 554 23.26 22.05 42.52
C ILE A 554 22.69 21.01 43.48
N LYS A 555 23.47 19.98 43.87
CA LYS A 555 23.00 18.95 44.82
C LYS A 555 22.60 19.53 46.16
N ALA A 556 23.36 20.49 46.68
CA ALA A 556 23.09 21.12 47.97
C ALA A 556 21.73 21.84 47.96
N GLU A 557 21.43 22.58 46.88
CA GLU A 557 20.15 23.27 46.67
C GLU A 557 18.99 22.27 46.49
N LEU A 558 19.18 21.21 45.69
CA LEU A 558 18.13 20.23 45.43
C LEU A 558 17.71 19.43 46.67
N ASN A 559 18.64 19.20 47.61
CA ASN A 559 18.34 18.55 48.89
C ASN A 559 17.48 19.42 49.83
N GLY A 560 17.35 20.72 49.55
CA GLY A 560 16.70 21.71 50.42
C GLY A 560 15.17 21.85 50.28
N SER A 561 14.55 21.39 49.17
CA SER A 561 13.08 21.31 48.90
C SER A 561 12.68 21.49 47.43
N ALA A 562 13.63 21.52 46.48
CA ALA A 562 13.32 21.82 45.09
C ALA A 562 12.55 20.70 44.36
N ASP A 563 11.56 21.06 43.54
CA ASP A 563 10.87 20.13 42.64
C ASP A 563 11.79 19.73 41.47
N ILE A 564 12.58 18.68 41.68
CA ILE A 564 13.49 18.10 40.68
C ILE A 564 12.75 17.74 39.39
N SER A 565 11.47 17.34 39.47
CA SER A 565 10.67 17.03 38.29
C SER A 565 10.43 18.26 37.43
N GLY A 566 9.98 19.35 38.07
CA GLY A 566 9.74 20.63 37.43
C GLY A 566 11.01 21.18 36.78
N ILE A 567 12.16 21.06 37.44
CA ILE A 567 13.45 21.53 36.91
C ILE A 567 13.84 20.73 35.65
N ILE A 568 13.73 19.40 35.66
CA ILE A 568 14.03 18.57 34.48
C ILE A 568 13.09 18.93 33.32
N SER A 569 11.79 19.03 33.57
CA SER A 569 10.82 19.40 32.52
C SER A 569 11.10 20.78 31.93
N LEU A 570 11.55 21.72 32.78
CA LEU A 570 11.90 23.06 32.33
C LEU A 570 13.19 23.06 31.50
N ILE A 571 14.17 22.23 31.86
CA ILE A 571 15.38 22.02 31.04
C ILE A 571 15.04 21.36 29.71
N GLU A 572 14.17 20.34 29.68
CA GLU A 572 13.68 19.71 28.45
C GLU A 572 12.95 20.72 27.54
N LEU A 573 12.20 21.65 28.13
CA LEU A 573 11.58 22.77 27.42
C LEU A 573 12.64 23.70 26.82
N VAL A 574 13.60 24.16 27.61
CA VAL A 574 14.70 25.04 27.14
C VAL A 574 15.47 24.37 26.01
N ILE A 575 15.81 23.09 26.16
CA ILE A 575 16.43 22.26 25.12
C ILE A 575 15.60 22.30 23.83
N SER A 576 14.29 22.14 23.95
CA SER A 576 13.39 22.15 22.79
C SER A 576 13.30 23.49 22.08
N PHE A 577 13.63 24.62 22.72
CA PHE A 577 13.68 25.92 22.05
C PHE A 577 15.08 26.24 21.52
N VAL A 578 16.12 25.89 22.28
CA VAL A 578 17.52 26.12 21.88
C VAL A 578 17.90 25.25 20.68
N SER A 579 17.33 24.04 20.54
CA SER A 579 17.57 23.17 19.38
C SER A 579 17.19 23.81 18.04
N PHE A 580 16.14 24.64 18.00
CA PHE A 580 15.68 25.32 16.77
C PHE A 580 16.23 26.75 16.63
N GLY A 581 16.83 27.31 17.68
CA GLY A 581 17.35 28.68 17.69
C GLY A 581 18.83 28.77 17.32
N LYS A 582 19.20 29.71 16.43
CA LYS A 582 20.63 30.06 16.17
C LYS A 582 21.18 31.01 17.24
N GLN A 583 21.17 30.62 18.51
CA GLN A 583 21.57 31.52 19.59
C GLN A 583 23.02 31.37 20.03
N LYS A 584 23.56 32.49 20.54
CA LYS A 584 24.95 32.60 21.01
C LYS A 584 25.08 32.06 22.44
N SER A 585 26.12 31.26 22.68
CA SER A 585 26.45 30.55 23.92
C SER A 585 26.76 31.40 25.16
N LEU A 586 26.62 32.72 25.09
CA LEU A 586 27.13 33.67 26.09
C LEU A 586 26.11 34.10 27.16
N GLN A 587 24.81 33.87 26.94
CA GLN A 587 23.78 34.17 27.94
C GLN A 587 23.61 33.00 28.90
N THR A 588 23.28 33.26 30.17
CA THR A 588 22.96 32.18 31.13
C THR A 588 21.62 31.55 30.79
N ILE A 589 21.37 30.31 31.24
CA ILE A 589 20.08 29.63 31.02
C ILE A 589 18.93 30.44 31.64
N THR A 590 19.15 31.03 32.81
CA THR A 590 18.16 31.86 33.50
C THR A 590 17.87 33.16 32.75
N GLN A 591 18.89 33.82 32.20
CA GLN A 591 18.68 34.97 31.30
C GLN A 591 17.88 34.57 30.05
N TYR A 592 18.20 33.43 29.44
CA TYR A 592 17.46 32.92 28.30
C TYR A 592 15.98 32.68 28.63
N MET A 593 15.69 32.07 29.78
CA MET A 593 14.33 31.85 30.23
C MET A 593 13.55 33.16 30.42
N HIS A 594 14.14 34.16 31.07
CA HIS A 594 13.46 35.43 31.35
C HIS A 594 13.33 36.32 30.11
N GLU A 595 14.40 36.47 29.33
CA GLU A 595 14.46 37.41 28.22
C GLU A 595 13.77 36.86 26.96
N VAL A 596 13.93 35.56 26.69
CA VAL A 596 13.47 34.92 25.45
C VAL A 596 12.18 34.13 25.67
N LEU A 597 12.16 33.21 26.64
CA LEU A 597 10.97 32.42 26.93
C LEU A 597 9.91 33.21 27.74
N LYS A 598 10.23 34.44 28.15
CA LYS A 598 9.37 35.31 28.98
C LYS A 598 8.87 34.60 30.24
N TYR A 599 9.71 33.72 30.80
CA TYR A 599 9.43 33.03 32.05
C TYR A 599 9.50 34.03 33.22
N PRO A 600 8.60 33.95 34.22
CA PRO A 600 8.51 34.96 35.29
C PRO A 600 9.84 35.21 36.00
N ASN A 601 10.28 36.49 36.04
CA ASN A 601 11.57 36.93 36.61
C ASN A 601 11.76 36.65 38.11
N ASN A 602 10.71 36.22 38.80
CA ASN A 602 10.73 35.88 40.22
C ASN A 602 11.03 34.40 40.49
N LYS A 603 11.31 33.60 39.45
CA LYS A 603 11.59 32.17 39.57
C LYS A 603 12.97 31.83 39.02
N CYS A 604 13.83 31.34 39.89
CA CYS A 604 15.12 30.75 39.52
C CYS A 604 14.93 29.34 38.93
N LEU A 605 15.91 28.87 38.16
CA LEU A 605 15.97 27.51 37.60
C LEU A 605 16.28 26.50 38.70
N ILE A 606 17.35 26.70 39.46
CA ILE A 606 17.75 25.86 40.60
C ILE A 606 17.91 26.73 41.85
N GLY A 607 18.60 27.86 41.73
CA GLY A 607 18.86 28.81 42.82
C GLY A 607 19.73 29.97 42.35
N PRO A 608 19.64 31.16 42.98
CA PRO A 608 20.27 32.38 42.48
C PRO A 608 21.79 32.25 42.28
N ASP A 609 22.50 31.57 43.18
CA ASP A 609 23.97 31.46 43.14
C ASP A 609 24.48 30.47 42.07
N VAL A 610 23.63 29.52 41.66
CA VAL A 610 23.94 28.45 40.71
C VAL A 610 23.53 28.82 39.29
N ASP A 611 22.43 29.54 39.17
CA ASP A 611 21.82 29.99 37.92
C ASP A 611 22.77 30.86 37.08
N ASP A 612 23.57 31.71 37.74
CA ASP A 612 24.57 32.56 37.11
C ASP A 612 25.78 31.78 36.54
N GLN A 613 25.93 30.51 36.90
CA GLN A 613 27.03 29.64 36.49
C GLN A 613 26.60 28.64 35.40
N CYS A 614 25.32 28.62 35.03
CA CYS A 614 24.74 27.67 34.08
C CYS A 614 24.46 28.32 32.72
N TYR A 615 25.04 27.78 31.64
CA TYR A 615 24.94 28.30 30.27
C TYR A 615 24.33 27.26 29.32
N PRO A 616 23.81 27.65 28.14
CA PRO A 616 23.29 26.72 27.14
C PRO A 616 24.26 25.61 26.71
N LYS A 617 25.57 25.83 26.84
CA LYS A 617 26.61 24.80 26.64
C LYS A 617 26.57 23.67 27.67
N HIS A 618 25.93 23.87 28.82
CA HIS A 618 25.82 22.87 29.89
C HIS A 618 24.49 22.10 29.84
N LEU A 619 23.55 22.43 28.95
CA LEU A 619 22.16 21.92 28.96
C LEU A 619 22.10 20.40 28.93
N LEU A 620 22.90 19.78 28.07
CA LEU A 620 22.89 18.33 27.90
C LEU A 620 23.46 17.62 29.14
N SER A 621 24.56 18.12 29.71
CA SER A 621 25.16 17.59 30.94
C SER A 621 24.23 17.77 32.15
N LEU A 622 23.58 18.94 32.28
CA LEU A 622 22.58 19.21 33.31
C LEU A 622 21.39 18.25 33.22
N TRP A 623 20.82 18.08 32.02
CA TRP A 623 19.69 17.16 31.82
C TRP A 623 20.05 15.72 32.20
N GLN A 624 21.22 15.22 31.78
CA GLN A 624 21.68 13.86 32.14
C GLN A 624 21.86 13.71 33.64
N LYS A 625 22.67 14.57 34.27
CA LYS A 625 22.99 14.48 35.71
C LYS A 625 21.75 14.64 36.59
N LEU A 626 20.84 15.56 36.26
CA LEU A 626 19.58 15.74 37.00
C LEU A 626 18.63 14.54 36.83
N SER A 627 18.53 13.99 35.61
CA SER A 627 17.70 12.82 35.35
C SER A 627 18.19 11.58 36.12
N VAL A 628 19.50 11.37 36.16
CA VAL A 628 20.12 10.28 36.94
C VAL A 628 20.00 10.53 38.44
N PHE A 629 20.19 11.77 38.90
CA PHE A 629 20.01 12.16 40.30
C PHE A 629 18.58 11.89 40.78
N ARG A 630 17.57 12.29 39.99
CA ARG A 630 16.16 11.93 40.23
C ARG A 630 15.98 10.42 40.32
N ALA A 631 16.53 9.68 39.36
CA ALA A 631 16.43 8.22 39.34
C ALA A 631 17.11 7.57 40.56
N LYS A 632 18.18 8.15 41.10
CA LYS A 632 18.84 7.70 42.34
C LYS A 632 17.93 7.84 43.59
N LEU A 633 17.12 8.90 43.63
CA LEU A 633 16.21 9.23 44.74
C LEU A 633 14.90 8.42 44.76
N LEU A 634 14.40 7.98 43.61
CA LEU A 634 13.19 7.16 43.53
C LEU A 634 13.33 5.83 44.30
N PRO A 635 12.24 5.20 44.79
CA PRO A 635 12.30 3.83 45.32
C PRO A 635 12.36 2.79 44.20
N ARG A 636 13.00 1.62 44.42
CA ARG A 636 13.18 0.56 43.41
C ARG A 636 11.89 0.18 42.65
N PHE A 637 10.75 0.17 43.34
CA PHE A 637 9.43 -0.13 42.75
C PHE A 637 8.91 0.93 41.76
N TYR A 638 9.29 2.19 41.92
CA TYR A 638 8.86 3.27 41.03
C TYR A 638 9.89 3.56 39.94
N LYS A 639 11.14 3.10 40.11
CA LYS A 639 12.20 3.24 39.11
C LYS A 639 11.92 2.35 37.90
N PHE A 640 11.82 2.97 36.73
CA PHE A 640 11.62 2.29 35.46
C PHE A 640 10.38 1.38 35.39
N SER A 641 9.35 1.67 36.20
CA SER A 641 8.07 0.93 36.24
C SER A 641 7.32 0.89 34.90
N HIS A 642 7.71 1.75 33.95
CA HIS A 642 7.20 1.81 32.59
C HIS A 642 7.82 0.77 31.63
N LEU A 643 8.92 0.12 32.00
CA LEU A 643 9.59 -0.88 31.15
C LEU A 643 8.89 -2.24 31.25
N PRO A 644 8.86 -3.01 30.15
CA PRO A 644 8.47 -4.41 30.20
C PRO A 644 9.37 -5.23 31.16
N ASN A 645 8.77 -6.20 31.86
CA ASN A 645 9.48 -7.05 32.84
C ASN A 645 10.66 -7.84 32.24
N CYS A 646 10.72 -8.00 30.91
CA CYS A 646 11.82 -8.70 30.23
C CYS A 646 13.17 -7.98 30.33
N TYR A 647 13.22 -6.69 30.69
CA TYR A 647 14.46 -5.93 30.90
C TYR A 647 14.88 -5.80 32.37
N SER A 648 14.16 -6.48 33.27
CA SER A 648 14.42 -6.48 34.71
C SER A 648 14.71 -7.88 35.25
N THR A 649 15.32 -8.76 34.45
CA THR A 649 15.76 -10.07 34.94
C THR A 649 16.85 -9.89 35.98
N GLU A 650 16.75 -10.64 37.09
CA GLU A 650 17.73 -10.56 38.16
C GLU A 650 19.05 -11.22 37.74
N LEU A 651 20.16 -10.67 38.25
CA LEU A 651 21.49 -11.24 38.00
C LEU A 651 21.75 -12.37 38.98
N ASP A 652 22.35 -13.46 38.50
CA ASP A 652 22.73 -14.57 39.35
C ASP A 652 23.79 -14.18 40.38
N THR A 653 23.91 -14.96 41.46
CA THR A 653 24.89 -14.72 42.53
C THR A 653 26.35 -14.71 42.03
N SER A 654 26.66 -15.46 40.97
CA SER A 654 27.97 -15.44 40.30
C SER A 654 28.17 -14.16 39.49
N GLN A 655 27.17 -13.74 38.70
CA GLN A 655 27.21 -12.53 37.89
C GLN A 655 27.29 -11.26 38.76
N CYS A 656 26.58 -11.22 39.89
CA CYS A 656 26.68 -10.14 40.86
C CYS A 656 28.09 -9.98 41.44
N LYS A 657 28.80 -11.10 41.68
CA LYS A 657 30.20 -11.07 42.14
C LYS A 657 31.13 -10.58 41.04
N THR A 658 30.95 -11.04 39.80
CA THR A 658 31.73 -10.57 38.65
C THR A 658 31.57 -9.07 38.42
N LEU A 659 30.34 -8.55 38.48
CA LEU A 659 30.08 -7.13 38.38
C LEU A 659 30.79 -6.36 39.50
N LYS A 660 30.64 -6.79 40.77
CA LYS A 660 31.27 -6.11 41.92
C LYS A 660 32.79 -6.11 41.88
N ASN A 661 33.41 -7.16 41.32
CA ASN A 661 34.86 -7.27 41.19
C ASN A 661 35.44 -6.36 40.09
N GLY A 662 34.65 -6.01 39.06
CA GLY A 662 35.06 -5.12 37.96
C GLY A 662 34.85 -3.62 38.21
N LEU A 663 34.37 -3.23 39.40
CA LEU A 663 34.06 -1.84 39.72
C LEU A 663 35.29 -1.04 40.15
N GLU A 664 35.90 -0.34 39.20
CA GLU A 664 36.78 0.77 39.53
C GLU A 664 35.94 2.01 39.86
N THR A 665 36.18 2.62 41.03
CA THR A 665 35.40 3.74 41.58
C THR A 665 35.31 4.96 40.65
N LYS A 666 36.29 5.12 39.76
CA LYS A 666 36.38 6.23 38.81
C LYS A 666 35.27 6.21 37.74
N TYR A 667 34.80 5.03 37.29
CA TYR A 667 33.90 4.92 36.13
C TYR A 667 32.43 4.66 36.48
N ILE A 668 32.10 4.56 37.78
CA ILE A 668 30.75 4.15 38.22
C ILE A 668 29.70 5.19 37.82
N ASN A 669 30.00 6.49 37.98
CA ASN A 669 29.04 7.54 37.64
C ASN A 669 28.81 7.61 36.12
N ASP A 670 29.88 7.53 35.33
CA ASP A 670 29.81 7.55 33.86
C ASP A 670 28.95 6.41 33.32
N ILE A 671 29.09 5.21 33.90
CA ILE A 671 28.31 4.03 33.49
C ILE A 671 26.85 4.13 33.95
N LEU A 672 26.59 4.69 35.14
CA LEU A 672 25.23 4.94 35.60
C LEU A 672 24.50 5.92 34.69
N ASP A 673 25.21 6.95 34.21
CA ASP A 673 24.68 7.95 33.28
C ASP A 673 24.42 7.34 31.90
N LEU A 674 25.36 6.52 31.41
CA LEU A 674 25.24 5.78 30.15
C LEU A 674 24.03 4.83 30.14
N LEU A 675 23.93 3.99 31.18
CA LEU A 675 22.86 3.01 31.33
C LEU A 675 21.50 3.70 31.46
N TYR A 676 21.42 4.83 32.17
CA TYR A 676 20.17 5.59 32.26
C TYR A 676 19.72 6.11 30.88
N CYS A 677 20.64 6.69 30.10
CA CYS A 677 20.34 7.15 28.75
C CYS A 677 19.94 5.99 27.84
N PHE A 678 20.66 4.86 27.91
CA PHE A 678 20.33 3.65 27.15
C PHE A 678 18.93 3.14 27.49
N ILE A 679 18.57 3.09 28.77
CA ILE A 679 17.22 2.73 29.21
C ILE A 679 16.17 3.71 28.66
N LYS A 680 16.39 5.02 28.82
CA LYS A 680 15.42 6.06 28.44
C LYS A 680 15.18 6.15 26.93
N PHE A 681 16.20 5.91 26.10
CA PHE A 681 16.11 6.07 24.65
C PHE A 681 15.95 4.77 23.87
N ASN A 682 16.58 3.66 24.29
CA ASN A 682 16.54 2.40 23.53
C ASN A 682 15.56 1.36 24.10
N LEU A 683 15.24 1.42 25.40
CA LEU A 683 14.39 0.40 26.06
C LEU A 683 12.98 0.91 26.38
N HIS A 684 12.79 2.23 26.57
CA HIS A 684 11.49 2.80 26.91
C HIS A 684 10.46 2.68 25.77
N SER A 685 10.91 2.75 24.52
CA SER A 685 10.11 2.54 23.33
C SER A 685 10.67 1.35 22.54
N GLN A 686 10.15 0.14 22.81
CA GLN A 686 10.36 -1.04 21.94
C GLN A 686 9.82 -0.83 20.50
N THR A 687 9.26 0.34 20.23
CA THR A 687 8.89 0.83 18.93
C THR A 687 10.13 1.41 18.22
N GLU A 688 10.86 2.41 18.71
CA GLU A 688 11.44 3.47 17.86
C GLU A 688 12.87 3.31 17.31
N VAL A 689 13.48 2.13 17.36
CA VAL A 689 14.75 1.84 16.64
C VAL A 689 14.44 0.88 15.49
N ALA A 690 15.01 1.08 14.29
CA ALA A 690 14.78 0.18 13.15
C ALA A 690 15.03 -1.31 13.50
N THR A 691 15.88 -1.55 14.50
CA THR A 691 16.06 -2.82 15.22
C THR A 691 16.37 -2.50 16.69
N PRO A 692 15.40 -2.49 17.63
CA PRO A 692 15.71 -2.36 19.05
C PRO A 692 16.51 -3.58 19.50
N PRO A 693 17.45 -3.41 20.46
CA PRO A 693 18.25 -4.54 20.90
C PRO A 693 17.35 -5.58 21.55
N THR A 694 17.41 -6.82 21.05
CA THR A 694 16.65 -7.92 21.59
C THR A 694 17.10 -8.20 23.03
N HIS A 695 16.18 -8.67 23.88
CA HIS A 695 16.48 -8.94 25.29
C HIS A 695 17.63 -9.96 25.50
N ASN A 696 17.93 -10.77 24.48
CA ASN A 696 19.00 -11.77 24.46
C ASN A 696 20.32 -11.25 23.84
N GLU A 697 20.38 -10.00 23.39
CA GLU A 697 21.63 -9.42 22.90
C GLU A 697 22.59 -9.09 24.04
N ASN A 698 23.88 -9.01 23.68
CA ASN A 698 24.95 -8.66 24.58
C ASN A 698 24.85 -7.17 25.00
N LEU A 699 24.72 -6.92 26.31
CA LEU A 699 24.58 -5.59 26.88
C LEU A 699 25.83 -4.74 26.67
N GLN A 700 27.02 -5.31 26.87
CA GLN A 700 28.29 -4.61 26.71
C GLN A 700 28.45 -4.11 25.26
N ARG A 701 28.15 -4.96 24.27
CA ARG A 701 28.17 -4.58 22.86
C ARG A 701 27.15 -3.50 22.55
N SER A 702 25.92 -3.66 23.03
CA SER A 702 24.84 -2.69 22.82
C SER A 702 25.19 -1.31 23.40
N LEU A 703 25.87 -1.29 24.55
CA LEU A 703 26.32 -0.04 25.19
C LEU A 703 27.52 0.57 24.48
N CYS A 704 28.45 -0.23 23.93
CA CYS A 704 29.56 0.27 23.10
C CYS A 704 29.08 0.78 21.74
N GLU A 705 28.00 0.21 21.20
CA GLU A 705 27.37 0.75 20.00
C GLU A 705 26.64 2.05 20.34
N PHE A 706 25.92 2.10 21.47
CA PHE A 706 25.22 3.30 21.94
C PHE A 706 26.16 4.45 22.36
N SER A 707 27.31 4.16 23.00
CA SER A 707 28.31 5.18 23.39
C SER A 707 28.83 5.97 22.21
N LYS A 708 28.98 5.34 21.04
CA LYS A 708 29.35 6.02 19.77
C LYS A 708 28.33 7.07 19.34
N TRP A 709 27.07 6.89 19.72
CA TRP A 709 25.99 7.85 19.50
C TRP A 709 25.83 8.86 20.65
N ASN A 710 26.44 8.61 21.81
CA ASN A 710 26.26 9.38 23.03
C ASN A 710 27.47 10.31 23.29
N LEU A 711 27.40 11.52 22.74
CA LEU A 711 28.52 12.45 22.58
C LEU A 711 29.04 13.18 23.85
N ILE A 712 28.53 12.89 25.07
CA ILE A 712 29.11 13.46 26.31
C ILE A 712 30.09 12.51 26.99
N LEU A 713 29.81 11.21 26.96
CA LEU A 713 30.66 10.24 27.64
C LEU A 713 31.96 10.06 26.86
N PRO A 714 33.07 9.68 27.52
CA PRO A 714 34.33 9.46 26.84
C PRO A 714 34.12 8.53 25.63
N GLN A 715 34.63 8.92 24.46
CA GLN A 715 34.58 8.07 23.25
C GLN A 715 35.40 6.78 23.40
N ASP A 716 36.17 6.67 24.48
CA ASP A 716 36.91 5.48 24.85
C ASP A 716 35.98 4.41 25.42
N ASP A 717 35.53 3.47 24.60
CA ASP A 717 34.73 2.30 25.03
C ASP A 717 35.45 1.37 26.04
N GLN A 718 36.69 1.68 26.42
CA GLN A 718 37.50 0.87 27.33
C GLN A 718 36.87 0.78 28.74
N TYR A 719 36.29 1.87 29.27
CA TYR A 719 35.67 1.83 30.61
C TYR A 719 34.42 0.94 30.65
N ILE A 720 33.66 0.87 29.54
CA ILE A 720 32.50 -0.02 29.40
C ILE A 720 32.98 -1.48 29.44
N LYS A 721 34.08 -1.78 28.73
CA LYS A 721 34.65 -3.13 28.67
C LYS A 721 35.24 -3.60 29.99
N ILE A 722 35.77 -2.68 30.79
CA ILE A 722 36.35 -2.97 32.11
C ILE A 722 35.26 -3.34 33.11
N VAL A 723 34.14 -2.60 33.11
CA VAL A 723 33.14 -2.71 34.18
C VAL A 723 31.99 -3.66 33.83
N ILE A 724 31.57 -3.72 32.56
CA ILE A 724 30.43 -4.55 32.12
C ILE A 724 30.96 -5.83 31.47
N PRO A 725 30.69 -7.03 32.02
CA PRO A 725 31.13 -8.29 31.42
C PRO A 725 30.41 -8.63 30.11
N GLU A 726 31.11 -9.32 29.19
CA GLU A 726 30.53 -9.82 27.93
C GLU A 726 29.38 -10.82 28.14
N SER A 727 29.28 -11.45 29.30
CA SER A 727 28.22 -12.41 29.62
C SER A 727 26.87 -11.75 29.94
N PHE A 728 26.82 -10.43 30.04
CA PHE A 728 25.61 -9.70 30.42
C PHE A 728 24.73 -9.46 29.19
N LEU A 729 23.44 -9.72 29.35
CA LEU A 729 22.42 -9.53 28.33
C LEU A 729 21.62 -8.26 28.57
N VAL A 730 20.96 -7.74 27.54
CA VAL A 730 20.11 -6.54 27.62
C VAL A 730 18.96 -6.73 28.61
N CYS A 731 18.50 -7.98 28.84
CA CYS A 731 17.52 -8.28 29.88
C CYS A 731 17.98 -7.92 31.32
N HIS A 732 19.29 -7.89 31.58
CA HIS A 732 19.85 -7.57 32.90
C HIS A 732 20.02 -6.07 33.17
N THR A 733 19.74 -5.19 32.20
CA THR A 733 20.07 -3.75 32.25
C THR A 733 19.57 -3.04 33.52
N VAL A 734 18.31 -3.25 33.91
CA VAL A 734 17.72 -2.61 35.10
C VAL A 734 18.33 -3.15 36.39
N SER A 735 18.62 -4.45 36.43
CA SER A 735 19.27 -5.12 37.57
C SER A 735 20.70 -4.60 37.75
N THR A 736 21.49 -4.51 36.67
CA THR A 736 22.84 -3.93 36.68
C THR A 736 22.83 -2.50 37.22
N TRP A 737 21.93 -1.64 36.73
CA TRP A 737 21.86 -0.25 37.18
C TRP A 737 21.50 -0.12 38.67
N ASN A 738 20.59 -0.95 39.19
CA ASN A 738 20.23 -0.94 40.62
C ASN A 738 21.41 -1.36 41.52
N ILE A 739 22.16 -2.40 41.15
CA ILE A 739 23.33 -2.86 41.91
C ILE A 739 24.43 -1.79 41.95
N LEU A 740 24.69 -1.15 40.81
CA LEU A 740 25.65 -0.06 40.71
C LEU A 740 25.28 1.13 41.60
N ILE A 741 23.99 1.43 41.75
CA ILE A 741 23.55 2.49 42.67
C ILE A 741 23.77 2.12 44.12
N GLU A 742 23.39 0.91 44.53
CA GLU A 742 23.59 0.46 45.91
C GLU A 742 25.07 0.54 46.29
N TYR A 743 25.95 0.12 45.38
CA TYR A 743 27.38 0.23 45.55
C TYR A 743 27.87 1.70 45.59
N SER A 744 27.34 2.57 44.71
CA SER A 744 27.67 4.01 44.73
C SER A 744 27.26 4.69 46.04
N LYS A 745 26.13 4.28 46.64
CA LYS A 745 25.64 4.80 47.93
C LYS A 745 26.49 4.29 49.10
N GLN A 746 26.93 3.04 49.05
CA GLN A 746 27.83 2.45 50.06
C GLN A 746 29.22 3.08 50.05
N MET A 747 29.65 3.65 48.93
CA MET A 747 30.94 4.33 48.81
C MET A 747 30.89 5.83 49.16
N GLN A 748 29.69 6.43 49.16
CA GLN A 748 29.47 7.85 49.50
C GLN A 748 29.02 8.07 50.95
N ALA A 749 28.58 7.00 51.63
CA ALA A 749 28.32 6.95 53.07
C ALA A 749 29.58 6.55 53.82
#